data_AF-A0A8T2UGN0-F1
#
_entry.id   AF-A0A8T2UGN0-F1
#
_cell.length_a   1.000
_cell.length_b   1.000
_cell.length_c   1.000
_cell.angle_alpha   90.00
_cell.angle_beta   90.00
_cell.angle_gamma   90.00
#
_symmetry.space_group_name_H-M   'P 1'
#
loop_
_entity.id
_entity.type
_entity.pdbx_description
1 polymer ?
#
loop_
_entity_poly.entity_id
_entity_poly.type
_entity_poly.pdbx_seq_one_letter_code
_entity_poly.pdbx_strand_id
1 'polypeptide(L)'
;MNGSQMIFKQISFMLLVILYAAGHGLGTPQHFEFASFNNSRIEDVIFVKQDSWYGGQDAQQGSDDAIWLNPDPALVQTRAAANIGKMAYKSPITFKSSEFGMASFTTSFRFKITNTRPYPNGGSGMVFFIADYLKAPEKSYGRYFGMVSPNALNAQRFLAIEFDTHQSTTFFDISASHIGIDISSLRSAVVADSSPNSSQPQYYPELYLYYNFTFTAWIDYNSSSKLIQVWMSNSTLIRPSQPILYYNYNLSDVFNETMFVGFSATNNASEDGMEGHVLYSWNFTAYFPLDKGPKNSGSTLKLPFLIAGVLLAVIIVGCVSFFLWRRNPRSPRPRPSIVGRFNGSETVTSNHVAHYSLRQLKKATNNFGESNRIGEGGSSNVYKGVLEDGRMIAAKRLKVTLHKDKKEAEFISELKVISNMRHRNLLQLRGWCYESEEAILVYDFMSKGSLGQYIYGNEIGSLSSNIRLKIIAGIASALEYLHFGLGECVLHRDVKAANVLLSDEYEPLLGDFGMARLISHSQVDAITMTAAGTTGYMAPEVAFSGRFSDKADIYGFGVLMLELACGRRAIDYLRLNIEEVRLVEWVWSLHLNNTLIEAIDSKMRLEISELQIEQWRKILHIALMCCNPSPDARPSMRLVCSMIEGDDLSVAELLPRSRKWEPLPMENWPSASTSATHSWTKQDKSHDPGLTTSSKE
;
A
#
# COMPACT_ATOMS: atom_id res chain seq x y z
N MET A 1 -38.64 -21.07 -10.07
CA MET A 1 -37.93 -20.36 -8.99
C MET A 1 -38.02 -21.21 -7.73
N ASN A 2 -36.91 -21.75 -7.25
CA ASN A 2 -36.89 -22.82 -6.25
C ASN A 2 -37.08 -22.28 -4.82
N GLY A 3 -37.98 -22.90 -4.05
CA GLY A 3 -38.30 -22.54 -2.66
C GLY A 3 -37.09 -22.49 -1.71
N SER A 4 -35.98 -23.14 -2.07
CA SER A 4 -34.70 -23.07 -1.36
C SER A 4 -34.08 -21.67 -1.34
N GLN A 5 -34.25 -20.87 -2.41
CA GLN A 5 -33.75 -19.48 -2.43
C GLN A 5 -34.61 -18.53 -1.59
N MET A 6 -35.91 -18.83 -1.44
CA MET A 6 -36.81 -18.02 -0.63
C MET A 6 -36.58 -18.26 0.87
N ILE A 7 -36.30 -19.50 1.26
CA ILE A 7 -35.91 -19.87 2.63
C ILE A 7 -34.50 -19.32 2.96
N PHE A 8 -33.54 -19.37 2.03
CA PHE A 8 -32.23 -18.77 2.25
C PHE A 8 -32.31 -17.24 2.39
N LYS A 9 -33.17 -16.57 1.62
CA LYS A 9 -33.40 -15.13 1.77
C LYS A 9 -34.09 -14.78 3.07
N GLN A 10 -35.08 -15.58 3.52
CA GLN A 10 -35.73 -15.36 4.82
C GLN A 10 -34.81 -15.64 6.00
N ILE A 11 -33.99 -16.70 5.95
CA ILE A 11 -32.99 -17.01 6.98
C ILE A 11 -31.87 -15.97 6.98
N SER A 12 -31.39 -15.52 5.82
CA SER A 12 -30.38 -14.47 5.72
C SER A 12 -30.92 -13.11 6.15
N PHE A 13 -32.21 -12.82 5.93
CA PHE A 13 -32.88 -11.61 6.42
C PHE A 13 -33.12 -11.69 7.93
N MET A 14 -33.48 -12.85 8.47
CA MET A 14 -33.62 -13.05 9.92
C MET A 14 -32.26 -13.02 10.64
N LEU A 15 -31.20 -13.57 10.04
CA LEU A 15 -29.82 -13.43 10.50
C LEU A 15 -29.33 -11.98 10.39
N LEU A 16 -29.70 -11.25 9.34
CA LEU A 16 -29.42 -9.82 9.25
C LEU A 16 -30.17 -9.06 10.34
N VAL A 17 -31.45 -9.36 10.61
CA VAL A 17 -32.22 -8.70 11.67
C VAL A 17 -31.70 -9.10 13.05
N ILE A 18 -31.20 -10.32 13.25
CA ILE A 18 -30.55 -10.75 14.50
C ILE A 18 -29.16 -10.12 14.64
N LEU A 19 -28.39 -9.96 13.56
CA LEU A 19 -27.11 -9.23 13.57
C LEU A 19 -27.29 -7.72 13.68
N TYR A 20 -28.41 -7.18 13.20
CA TYR A 20 -28.77 -5.76 13.30
C TYR A 20 -29.38 -5.46 14.67
N ALA A 21 -30.14 -6.40 15.25
CA ALA A 21 -30.66 -6.32 16.62
C ALA A 21 -29.60 -6.67 17.68
N ALA A 22 -28.57 -7.44 17.34
CA ALA A 22 -27.38 -7.70 18.17
C ALA A 22 -26.23 -6.73 17.86
N GLY A 23 -26.37 -5.87 16.85
CA GLY A 23 -25.32 -4.98 16.32
C GLY A 23 -25.19 -3.63 17.01
N HIS A 24 -26.02 -3.34 18.01
CA HIS A 24 -25.77 -2.21 18.90
C HIS A 24 -25.10 -2.68 20.19
N GLY A 25 -23.77 -2.56 20.17
CA GLY A 25 -22.90 -2.64 21.33
C GLY A 25 -21.95 -3.82 21.28
N LEU A 26 -20.69 -3.56 21.62
CA LEU A 26 -19.65 -4.51 22.05
C LEU A 26 -18.57 -4.89 21.00
N GLY A 27 -17.45 -4.16 21.05
CA GLY A 27 -16.13 -4.65 20.65
C GLY A 27 -15.71 -4.52 19.18
N THR A 28 -16.61 -4.20 18.26
CA THR A 28 -16.25 -4.01 16.84
C THR A 28 -15.47 -2.72 16.61
N PRO A 29 -14.36 -2.74 15.83
CA PRO A 29 -13.63 -1.52 15.47
C PRO A 29 -14.55 -0.48 14.83
N GLN A 30 -14.47 0.77 15.30
CA GLN A 30 -15.13 1.92 14.69
C GLN A 30 -14.20 2.48 13.62
N HIS A 31 -14.55 2.31 12.35
CA HIS A 31 -13.70 2.64 11.21
C HIS A 31 -14.47 3.46 10.17
N PHE A 32 -13.80 4.47 9.61
CA PHE A 32 -14.27 5.17 8.42
C PHE A 32 -13.10 5.58 7.53
N GLU A 33 -13.37 5.69 6.23
CA GLU A 33 -12.39 6.05 5.23
C GLU A 33 -12.98 6.97 4.15
N PHE A 34 -12.37 8.14 4.04
CA PHE A 34 -12.57 9.14 3.00
C PHE A 34 -11.30 9.19 2.13
N ALA A 35 -11.23 8.33 1.11
CA ALA A 35 -10.14 8.34 0.14
C ALA A 35 -10.11 9.66 -0.68
N SER A 36 -11.30 10.24 -0.89
CA SER A 36 -11.55 11.63 -1.28
C SER A 36 -12.89 12.06 -0.68
N PHE A 37 -13.18 13.37 -0.66
CA PHE A 37 -14.45 13.90 -0.14
C PHE A 37 -15.48 14.11 -1.25
N ASN A 38 -15.68 13.09 -2.09
CA ASN A 38 -16.70 13.15 -3.15
C ASN A 38 -18.13 13.03 -2.59
N ASN A 39 -19.10 13.46 -3.39
CA ASN A 39 -20.52 13.57 -3.00
C ASN A 39 -21.19 12.25 -2.54
N SER A 40 -20.56 11.08 -2.74
CA SER A 40 -21.14 9.79 -2.33
C SER A 40 -20.85 9.41 -0.87
N ARG A 41 -19.88 10.08 -0.21
CA ARG A 41 -19.42 9.75 1.16
C ARG A 41 -19.38 10.92 2.13
N ILE A 42 -19.67 12.15 1.71
CA ILE A 42 -19.60 13.32 2.60
C ILE A 42 -20.74 13.40 3.65
N GLU A 43 -21.77 12.57 3.53
CA GLU A 43 -22.93 12.56 4.44
C GLU A 43 -22.60 12.22 5.90
N ASP A 44 -21.44 11.57 6.13
CA ASP A 44 -20.92 11.22 7.45
C ASP A 44 -19.92 12.26 8.01
N VAL A 45 -19.74 13.38 7.31
CA VAL A 45 -18.99 14.55 7.78
C VAL A 45 -19.95 15.67 8.17
N ILE A 46 -19.67 16.33 9.29
CA ILE A 46 -20.37 17.55 9.71
C ILE A 46 -19.42 18.73 9.53
N PHE A 47 -19.87 19.74 8.79
CA PHE A 47 -19.31 21.10 8.87
C PHE A 47 -19.93 21.80 10.07
N VAL A 48 -19.11 22.10 11.08
CA VAL A 48 -19.59 22.61 12.35
C VAL A 48 -19.91 24.10 12.20
N LYS A 49 -21.19 24.43 12.20
CA LYS A 49 -21.65 25.82 12.27
C LYS A 49 -21.44 26.37 13.67
N GLN A 50 -20.74 27.50 13.77
CA GLN A 50 -20.48 28.16 15.04
C GLN A 50 -21.70 28.94 15.57
N ASP A 51 -21.62 29.39 16.81
CA ASP A 51 -22.69 30.18 17.44
C ASP A 51 -22.72 31.63 16.92
N SER A 52 -23.78 32.37 17.28
CA SER A 52 -24.08 33.70 16.73
C SER A 52 -23.02 34.78 16.96
N TRP A 53 -22.04 34.55 17.84
CA TRP A 53 -20.91 35.45 18.05
C TRP A 53 -19.90 35.39 16.89
N TYR A 54 -19.91 34.31 16.11
CA TYR A 54 -19.01 34.10 14.99
C TYR A 54 -19.58 34.67 13.70
N GLY A 55 -18.82 35.55 13.05
CA GLY A 55 -19.19 36.19 11.78
C GLY A 55 -18.32 35.79 10.58
N GLY A 56 -17.46 34.78 10.75
CA GLY A 56 -16.59 34.28 9.67
C GLY A 56 -17.24 33.17 8.83
N GLN A 57 -16.46 32.58 7.93
CA GLN A 57 -16.87 31.49 7.06
C GLN A 57 -16.60 30.12 7.72
N ASP A 58 -17.59 29.22 7.69
CA ASP A 58 -17.42 27.84 8.16
C ASP A 58 -16.65 26.99 7.12
N ALA A 59 -16.24 25.79 7.52
CA ALA A 59 -15.68 24.79 6.61
C ALA A 59 -16.68 24.43 5.50
N GLN A 60 -16.16 24.17 4.30
CA GLN A 60 -16.98 23.87 3.13
C GLN A 60 -16.31 22.84 2.21
N GLN A 61 -17.14 22.16 1.42
CA GLN A 61 -16.66 21.29 0.34
C GLN A 61 -16.22 22.17 -0.84
N GLY A 62 -15.00 21.92 -1.33
CA GLY A 62 -14.49 22.55 -2.56
C GLY A 62 -15.00 21.85 -3.81
N SER A 63 -14.77 22.47 -4.98
CA SER A 63 -15.07 21.88 -6.29
C SER A 63 -14.08 20.77 -6.69
N ASP A 64 -13.03 20.56 -5.89
CA ASP A 64 -11.90 19.66 -6.11
C ASP A 64 -12.00 18.35 -5.31
N ASP A 65 -13.22 17.96 -4.88
CA ASP A 65 -13.46 16.80 -3.98
C ASP A 65 -12.62 16.85 -2.69
N ALA A 66 -12.25 18.06 -2.24
CA ALA A 66 -11.53 18.33 -1.01
C ALA A 66 -12.40 19.12 -0.02
N ILE A 67 -12.05 19.08 1.27
CA ILE A 67 -12.67 19.93 2.28
C ILE A 67 -11.75 21.09 2.58
N TRP A 68 -12.25 22.30 2.37
CA TRP A 68 -11.60 23.53 2.77
C TRP A 68 -12.11 23.88 4.17
N LEU A 69 -11.24 23.78 5.18
CA LEU A 69 -11.54 24.30 6.51
C LEU A 69 -11.62 25.82 6.42
N ASN A 70 -10.60 26.42 5.83
CA ASN A 70 -10.56 27.85 5.53
C ASN A 70 -10.26 28.02 4.04
N PRO A 71 -10.94 28.93 3.33
CA PRO A 71 -10.88 29.05 1.87
C PRO A 71 -9.48 29.38 1.34
N ASP A 72 -9.25 29.10 0.05
CA ASP A 72 -8.00 29.45 -0.62
C ASP A 72 -7.76 30.98 -0.55
N PRO A 73 -6.68 31.42 0.11
CA PRO A 73 -6.39 32.84 0.25
C PRO A 73 -6.13 33.56 -1.09
N ALA A 74 -5.84 32.83 -2.18
CA ALA A 74 -5.73 33.40 -3.53
C ALA A 74 -7.10 33.75 -4.15
N LEU A 75 -8.20 33.18 -3.66
CA LEU A 75 -9.55 33.31 -4.23
C LEU A 75 -10.46 34.24 -3.40
N VAL A 76 -10.04 34.65 -2.20
CA VAL A 76 -10.85 35.49 -1.30
C VAL A 76 -10.77 36.97 -1.69
N GLN A 77 -11.89 37.54 -2.16
CA GLN A 77 -11.99 38.93 -2.62
C GLN A 77 -12.23 39.96 -1.49
N THR A 78 -12.66 39.55 -0.29
CA THR A 78 -13.00 40.47 0.83
C THR A 78 -12.27 40.11 2.13
N ARG A 79 -11.57 41.10 2.72
CA ARG A 79 -10.69 40.95 3.90
C ARG A 79 -11.42 41.12 5.25
N ALA A 80 -12.60 40.54 5.44
CA ALA A 80 -13.52 41.07 6.45
C ALA A 80 -13.76 40.25 7.75
N ALA A 81 -13.28 39.01 7.92
CA ALA A 81 -13.45 38.29 9.19
C ALA A 81 -12.39 37.22 9.45
N ALA A 82 -12.04 37.00 10.72
CA ALA A 82 -11.26 35.84 11.16
C ALA A 82 -12.12 34.57 11.02
N ASN A 83 -11.59 33.53 10.37
CA ASN A 83 -12.34 32.30 10.13
C ASN A 83 -11.94 31.20 11.11
N ILE A 84 -12.92 30.37 11.48
CA ILE A 84 -12.81 29.13 12.23
C ILE A 84 -13.49 28.04 11.38
N GLY A 85 -12.66 27.35 10.59
CA GLY A 85 -13.08 26.20 9.81
C GLY A 85 -13.03 24.94 10.66
N LYS A 86 -14.19 24.36 10.98
CA LYS A 86 -14.23 23.14 11.80
C LYS A 86 -15.10 22.07 11.16
N MET A 87 -14.54 20.87 11.04
CA MET A 87 -15.24 19.67 10.55
C MET A 87 -15.08 18.52 11.55
N ALA A 88 -16.04 17.62 11.57
CA ALA A 88 -15.97 16.40 12.39
C ALA A 88 -16.66 15.21 11.72
N TYR A 89 -16.28 14.01 12.13
CA TYR A 89 -17.07 12.83 11.83
C TYR A 89 -18.41 12.91 12.58
N LYS A 90 -19.51 12.57 11.89
CA LYS A 90 -20.88 12.81 12.34
C LYS A 90 -21.24 12.09 13.64
N SER A 91 -20.71 10.88 13.83
CA SER A 91 -21.00 10.06 15.01
C SER A 91 -19.85 10.14 16.01
N PRO A 92 -20.12 10.39 17.30
CA PRO A 92 -19.09 10.30 18.34
C PRO A 92 -18.43 8.92 18.35
N ILE A 93 -17.12 8.87 18.57
CA ILE A 93 -16.34 7.64 18.68
C ILE A 93 -16.27 7.20 20.14
N THR A 94 -16.58 5.95 20.42
CA THR A 94 -16.44 5.37 21.77
C THR A 94 -14.97 5.04 22.05
N PHE A 95 -14.39 5.66 23.07
CA PHE A 95 -13.00 5.45 23.51
C PHE A 95 -12.87 4.77 24.86
N LYS A 96 -13.89 4.82 25.73
CA LYS A 96 -13.90 4.07 27.00
C LYS A 96 -15.06 3.09 27.05
N SER A 97 -14.78 1.94 27.65
CA SER A 97 -15.76 0.90 27.96
C SER A 97 -15.46 0.35 29.34
N SER A 98 -16.50 0.14 30.14
CA SER A 98 -16.40 -0.57 31.42
C SER A 98 -15.89 -2.00 31.24
N GLU A 99 -16.23 -2.63 30.11
CA GLU A 99 -15.88 -4.01 29.78
C GLU A 99 -14.46 -4.12 29.18
N PHE A 100 -14.13 -3.26 28.23
CA PHE A 100 -12.90 -3.37 27.43
C PHE A 100 -11.80 -2.34 27.78
N GLY A 101 -12.07 -1.41 28.70
CA GLY A 101 -11.13 -0.37 29.09
C GLY A 101 -11.03 0.76 28.07
N MET A 102 -9.80 1.14 27.70
CA MET A 102 -9.52 2.27 26.80
C MET A 102 -9.19 1.78 25.39
N ALA A 103 -9.79 2.39 24.36
CA ALA A 103 -9.52 2.09 22.97
C ALA A 103 -8.15 2.62 22.53
N SER A 104 -7.49 1.87 21.65
CA SER A 104 -6.41 2.37 20.80
C SER A 104 -7.01 3.00 19.56
N PHE A 105 -6.28 3.91 18.90
CA PHE A 105 -6.70 4.44 17.62
C PHE A 105 -5.53 4.67 16.67
N THR A 106 -5.82 4.67 15.38
CA THR A 106 -4.93 5.10 14.32
C THR A 106 -5.71 6.01 13.37
N THR A 107 -5.06 7.06 12.90
CA THR A 107 -5.63 7.95 11.89
C THR A 107 -4.55 8.37 10.90
N SER A 108 -4.97 8.61 9.67
CA SER A 108 -4.12 9.21 8.65
C SER A 108 -4.92 10.17 7.79
N PHE A 109 -4.32 11.29 7.43
CA PHE A 109 -4.97 12.28 6.58
C PHE A 109 -3.96 13.00 5.71
N ARG A 110 -4.44 13.47 4.57
CA ARG A 110 -3.66 14.25 3.62
C ARG A 110 -4.20 15.67 3.59
N PHE A 111 -3.31 16.65 3.75
CA PHE A 111 -3.69 18.05 3.88
C PHE A 111 -2.65 18.99 3.24
N LYS A 112 -3.04 20.25 3.06
CA LYS A 112 -2.14 21.32 2.65
C LYS A 112 -2.49 22.60 3.40
N ILE A 113 -1.46 23.32 3.82
CA ILE A 113 -1.56 24.69 4.32
C ILE A 113 -1.06 25.59 3.19
N THR A 114 -1.89 26.52 2.74
CA THR A 114 -1.56 27.47 1.68
C THR A 114 -1.32 28.84 2.29
N ASN A 115 -0.06 29.27 2.27
CA ASN A 115 0.39 30.58 2.71
C ASN A 115 0.56 31.53 1.52
N THR A 116 0.04 32.75 1.66
CA THR A 116 0.20 33.84 0.65
C THR A 116 1.26 34.86 1.02
N ARG A 117 1.77 34.81 2.25
CA ARG A 117 2.86 35.67 2.72
C ARG A 117 4.05 34.82 3.17
N PRO A 118 5.29 35.27 2.92
CA PRO A 118 6.46 34.62 3.45
C PRO A 118 6.54 34.78 4.97
N TYR A 119 7.27 33.87 5.60
CA TYR A 119 7.67 33.95 7.01
C TYR A 119 8.15 35.37 7.40
N PRO A 120 7.84 35.86 8.62
CA PRO A 120 7.08 35.21 9.69
C PRO A 120 5.57 35.51 9.64
N ASN A 121 5.05 36.01 8.52
CA ASN A 121 3.67 36.52 8.44
C ASN A 121 2.67 35.45 8.02
N GLY A 122 2.84 34.21 8.48
CA GLY A 122 1.85 33.14 8.27
C GLY A 122 0.57 33.41 9.05
N GLY A 123 -0.36 32.46 9.02
CA GLY A 123 -1.67 32.56 9.64
C GLY A 123 -1.66 32.01 11.06
N SER A 124 -2.36 30.90 11.29
CA SER A 124 -2.48 30.30 12.62
C SER A 124 -2.42 28.78 12.60
N GLY A 125 -2.40 28.14 11.43
CA GLY A 125 -2.30 26.69 11.31
C GLY A 125 -3.61 25.93 11.54
N MET A 126 -3.46 24.62 11.70
CA MET A 126 -4.57 23.68 11.88
C MET A 126 -4.26 22.59 12.90
N VAL A 127 -5.32 21.97 13.43
CA VAL A 127 -5.25 20.83 14.35
C VAL A 127 -6.11 19.67 13.87
N PHE A 128 -5.61 18.44 14.04
CA PHE A 128 -6.46 17.26 14.20
C PHE A 128 -6.87 17.16 15.66
N PHE A 129 -8.16 17.07 15.96
CA PHE A 129 -8.66 17.04 17.34
C PHE A 129 -9.46 15.78 17.68
N ILE A 130 -9.37 15.39 18.94
CA ILE A 130 -10.30 14.52 19.64
C ILE A 130 -10.80 15.25 20.88
N ALA A 131 -12.08 15.61 20.91
CA ALA A 131 -12.64 16.50 21.93
C ALA A 131 -14.06 16.07 22.35
N ASP A 132 -14.50 16.45 23.55
CA ASP A 132 -15.86 16.20 24.02
C ASP A 132 -16.87 17.29 23.59
N TYR A 133 -16.44 18.21 22.74
CA TYR A 133 -17.25 19.29 22.16
C TYR A 133 -16.94 19.46 20.66
N LEU A 134 -17.93 19.96 19.92
CA LEU A 134 -17.78 20.26 18.48
C LEU A 134 -17.59 21.76 18.23
N LYS A 135 -18.49 22.60 18.75
CA LYS A 135 -18.47 24.04 18.50
C LYS A 135 -17.25 24.70 19.12
N ALA A 136 -16.69 25.68 18.43
CA ALA A 136 -15.57 26.46 18.92
C ALA A 136 -16.01 27.30 20.14
N PRO A 137 -15.19 27.38 21.21
CA PRO A 137 -15.44 28.32 22.30
C PRO A 137 -15.48 29.78 21.83
N GLU A 138 -16.16 30.64 22.58
CA GLU A 138 -16.25 32.06 22.22
C GLU A 138 -14.84 32.69 22.08
N LYS A 139 -14.63 33.41 20.97
CA LYS A 139 -13.39 34.15 20.63
C LYS A 139 -12.14 33.27 20.52
N SER A 140 -12.28 31.98 20.22
CA SER A 140 -11.15 31.06 20.07
C SER A 140 -10.55 31.04 18.64
N TYR A 141 -10.56 32.16 17.89
CA TYR A 141 -9.92 32.24 16.57
C TYR A 141 -8.41 32.51 16.68
N GLY A 142 -7.67 32.38 15.58
CA GLY A 142 -6.21 32.60 15.54
C GLY A 142 -5.44 31.55 16.35
N ARG A 143 -4.46 31.99 17.14
CA ARG A 143 -3.60 31.14 18.01
C ARG A 143 -4.32 30.19 19.00
N TYR A 144 -5.65 30.23 19.08
CA TYR A 144 -6.46 29.35 19.91
C TYR A 144 -7.09 28.17 19.15
N PHE A 145 -6.85 28.07 17.82
CA PHE A 145 -7.23 26.96 16.94
C PHE A 145 -8.72 26.57 16.89
N GLY A 146 -9.65 27.35 17.44
CA GLY A 146 -11.04 26.90 17.62
C GLY A 146 -11.21 25.87 18.74
N MET A 147 -10.22 25.75 19.64
CA MET A 147 -10.12 24.72 20.68
C MET A 147 -10.28 25.28 22.09
N VAL A 148 -9.67 26.43 22.38
CA VAL A 148 -9.62 26.96 23.75
C VAL A 148 -10.13 28.39 23.81
N SER A 149 -10.94 28.71 24.81
CA SER A 149 -11.37 30.10 25.02
C SER A 149 -10.24 30.91 25.64
N PRO A 150 -9.96 32.14 25.16
CA PRO A 150 -8.99 33.04 25.80
C PRO A 150 -9.29 33.32 27.29
N ASN A 151 -10.55 33.17 27.71
CA ASN A 151 -10.98 33.42 29.09
C ASN A 151 -10.93 32.18 29.98
N ALA A 152 -10.68 30.99 29.44
CA ALA A 152 -10.78 29.73 30.15
C ALA A 152 -9.81 28.67 29.57
N LEU A 153 -8.50 28.91 29.72
CA LEU A 153 -7.45 28.16 29.02
C LEU A 153 -7.37 26.66 29.36
N ASN A 154 -7.95 26.23 30.49
CA ASN A 154 -7.87 24.85 30.99
C ASN A 154 -9.25 24.16 31.13
N ALA A 155 -10.31 24.73 30.54
CA ALA A 155 -11.66 24.22 30.74
C ALA A 155 -12.02 23.05 29.80
N GLN A 156 -11.37 22.97 28.64
CA GLN A 156 -11.71 22.03 27.58
C GLN A 156 -10.90 20.74 27.67
N ARG A 157 -11.55 19.60 27.40
CA ARG A 157 -10.91 18.27 27.40
C ARG A 157 -10.68 17.83 25.97
N PHE A 158 -9.43 17.84 25.54
CA PHE A 158 -9.08 17.44 24.19
C PHE A 158 -7.67 16.86 24.09
N LEU A 159 -7.46 16.08 23.04
CA LEU A 159 -6.17 15.84 22.42
C LEU A 159 -6.16 16.58 21.08
N ALA A 160 -5.11 17.33 20.80
CA ALA A 160 -4.88 17.94 19.50
C ALA A 160 -3.47 17.62 19.00
N ILE A 161 -3.36 17.33 17.71
CA ILE A 161 -2.07 17.32 17.02
C ILE A 161 -2.05 18.57 16.16
N GLU A 162 -1.18 19.51 16.52
CA GLU A 162 -1.08 20.82 15.89
C GLU A 162 -0.06 20.82 14.76
N PHE A 163 -0.38 21.59 13.72
CA PHE A 163 0.49 21.96 12.61
C PHE A 163 0.51 23.48 12.60
N ASP A 164 1.37 24.05 13.44
CA ASP A 164 1.37 25.45 13.79
C ASP A 164 2.28 26.25 12.85
N THR A 165 1.73 27.31 12.28
CA THR A 165 2.39 28.26 11.38
C THR A 165 2.59 29.64 12.01
N HIS A 166 2.33 29.78 13.31
CA HIS A 166 2.47 31.01 14.06
C HIS A 166 3.34 30.80 15.30
N GLN A 167 4.09 31.82 15.72
CA GLN A 167 4.86 31.75 16.97
C GLN A 167 4.19 32.57 18.07
N SER A 168 3.58 31.89 19.03
CA SER A 168 3.04 32.47 20.25
C SER A 168 4.04 32.38 21.40
N THR A 169 4.61 33.52 21.78
CA THR A 169 5.42 33.62 23.01
C THR A 169 4.61 33.34 24.28
N THR A 170 3.28 33.47 24.23
CA THR A 170 2.38 33.21 25.36
C THR A 170 2.23 31.71 25.62
N PHE A 171 2.34 30.88 24.57
CA PHE A 171 2.20 29.43 24.67
C PHE A 171 3.54 28.68 24.62
N PHE A 172 4.65 29.45 24.61
CA PHE A 172 6.03 28.95 24.61
C PHE A 172 6.41 28.20 23.33
N ASP A 173 5.88 28.65 22.20
CA ASP A 173 6.16 28.06 20.90
C ASP A 173 7.63 28.24 20.55
N ILE A 174 8.26 27.12 20.21
CA ILE A 174 9.70 27.08 19.94
C ILE A 174 10.07 27.79 18.63
N SER A 175 9.14 27.86 17.69
CA SER A 175 9.30 28.46 16.36
C SER A 175 7.95 28.75 15.73
N ALA A 176 7.92 29.50 14.64
CA ALA A 176 6.70 29.77 13.89
C ALA A 176 6.27 28.64 12.95
N SER A 177 7.00 27.51 12.91
CA SER A 177 6.64 26.35 12.08
C SER A 177 6.98 25.09 12.85
N HIS A 178 6.00 24.50 13.53
CA HIS A 178 6.22 23.31 14.35
C HIS A 178 5.03 22.36 14.34
N ILE A 179 5.29 21.10 14.69
CA ILE A 179 4.27 20.07 14.89
C ILE A 179 4.28 19.71 16.37
N GLY A 180 3.10 19.61 16.97
CA GLY A 180 2.97 19.49 18.42
C GLY A 180 1.89 18.52 18.88
N ILE A 181 2.01 18.04 20.13
CA ILE A 181 0.99 17.24 20.81
C ILE A 181 0.43 18.04 21.99
N ASP A 182 -0.82 18.47 21.84
CA ASP A 182 -1.56 19.25 22.81
C ASP A 182 -2.55 18.40 23.58
N ILE A 183 -2.51 18.49 24.92
CA ILE A 183 -3.39 17.74 25.81
C ILE A 183 -4.08 18.71 26.77
N SER A 184 -5.32 19.08 26.43
CA SER A 184 -6.17 20.00 27.23
C SER A 184 -5.48 21.33 27.57
N SER A 185 -4.57 21.76 26.70
CA SER A 185 -3.68 22.91 26.82
C SER A 185 -3.20 23.28 25.41
N LEU A 186 -3.00 24.57 25.14
CA LEU A 186 -2.36 25.08 23.91
C LEU A 186 -0.84 25.11 23.98
N ARG A 187 -0.28 24.68 25.12
CA ARG A 187 1.15 24.42 25.24
C ARG A 187 1.41 22.96 24.92
N SER A 188 2.13 22.75 23.83
CA SER A 188 2.58 21.44 23.38
C SER A 188 3.36 20.67 24.46
N ALA A 189 2.94 19.43 24.70
CA ALA A 189 3.61 18.51 25.60
C ALA A 189 4.92 17.97 25.02
N VAL A 190 4.97 17.83 23.69
CA VAL A 190 6.17 17.52 22.90
C VAL A 190 6.03 18.20 21.55
N VAL A 191 7.15 18.66 20.99
CA VAL A 191 7.18 19.48 19.77
C VAL A 191 8.36 19.10 18.87
N ALA A 192 8.12 19.17 17.56
CA ALA A 192 9.09 18.95 16.50
C ALA A 192 9.15 20.21 15.65
N ASP A 193 10.34 20.80 15.51
CA ASP A 193 10.54 22.01 14.73
C ASP A 193 10.65 21.67 13.24
N SER A 194 10.04 22.49 12.40
CA SER A 194 10.15 22.38 10.94
C SER A 194 10.76 23.63 10.30
N SER A 195 11.16 24.63 11.10
CA SER A 195 11.69 25.90 10.63
C SER A 195 13.11 25.77 10.05
N PRO A 196 13.41 26.34 8.87
CA PRO A 196 14.74 26.29 8.28
C PRO A 196 15.80 26.84 9.24
N ASN A 197 16.86 26.07 9.44
CA ASN A 197 17.99 26.36 10.32
C ASN A 197 17.70 26.29 11.83
N SER A 198 16.75 25.46 12.26
CA SER A 198 16.55 25.19 13.67
C SER A 198 17.77 24.53 14.33
N SER A 199 18.04 24.91 15.57
CA SER A 199 19.03 24.27 16.45
C SER A 199 18.42 23.21 17.37
N GLN A 200 17.12 22.89 17.20
CA GLN A 200 16.42 21.93 18.04
C GLN A 200 16.84 20.49 17.74
N PRO A 201 16.85 19.59 18.75
CA PRO A 201 17.21 18.18 18.55
C PRO A 201 16.23 17.41 17.66
N GLN A 202 14.94 17.77 17.70
CA GLN A 202 13.88 17.21 16.84
C GLN A 202 13.52 18.22 15.76
N TYR A 203 14.30 18.22 14.68
CA TYR A 203 14.21 19.19 13.60
C TYR A 203 14.05 18.49 12.24
N TYR A 204 13.04 18.93 11.48
CA TYR A 204 12.61 18.35 10.20
C TYR A 204 12.34 19.45 9.15
N PRO A 205 13.37 20.04 8.52
CA PRO A 205 13.20 21.13 7.55
C PRO A 205 12.37 20.78 6.32
N GLU A 206 12.38 19.50 5.93
CA GLU A 206 11.57 19.00 4.83
C GLU A 206 10.07 19.10 5.12
N LEU A 207 9.68 19.22 6.39
CA LEU A 207 8.30 19.37 6.84
C LEU A 207 7.88 20.84 7.03
N TYR A 208 8.67 21.79 6.51
CA TYR A 208 8.40 23.22 6.69
C TYR A 208 7.02 23.62 6.14
N LEU A 209 6.14 24.07 7.04
CA LEU A 209 4.71 24.26 6.76
C LEU A 209 4.42 25.45 5.83
N TYR A 210 5.38 26.36 5.65
CA TYR A 210 5.26 27.52 4.76
C TYR A 210 5.54 27.21 3.27
N TYR A 211 6.02 26.01 2.93
CA TYR A 211 6.34 25.66 1.52
C TYR A 211 5.15 25.21 0.69
N ASN A 212 3.91 25.33 1.20
CA ASN A 212 2.68 24.97 0.48
C ASN A 212 2.71 23.53 -0.07
N PHE A 213 3.46 22.64 0.60
CA PHE A 213 3.49 21.23 0.26
C PHE A 213 2.17 20.56 0.61
N THR A 214 1.92 19.45 -0.05
CA THR A 214 0.86 18.53 0.39
C THR A 214 1.47 17.52 1.33
N PHE A 215 0.99 17.50 2.56
CA PHE A 215 1.48 16.61 3.59
C PHE A 215 0.54 15.42 3.80
N THR A 216 1.10 14.30 4.25
CA THR A 216 0.36 13.20 4.84
C THR A 216 0.84 13.01 6.26
N ALA A 217 -0.09 12.95 7.21
CA ALA A 217 0.20 12.69 8.62
C ALA A 217 -0.43 11.37 9.06
N TRP A 218 0.22 10.70 10.01
CA TRP A 218 -0.28 9.51 10.68
C TRP A 218 -0.16 9.70 12.18
N ILE A 219 -1.20 9.32 12.93
CA ILE A 219 -1.21 9.40 14.38
C ILE A 219 -1.70 8.06 14.91
N ASP A 220 -0.90 7.44 15.77
CA ASP A 220 -1.27 6.21 16.47
C ASP A 220 -1.27 6.46 17.98
N TYR A 221 -2.28 5.90 18.65
CA TYR A 221 -2.32 5.77 20.10
C TYR A 221 -2.51 4.31 20.49
N ASN A 222 -1.57 3.79 21.28
CA ASN A 222 -1.68 2.46 21.88
C ASN A 222 -2.09 2.59 23.36
N SER A 223 -3.31 2.17 23.70
CA SER A 223 -3.84 2.30 25.06
C SER A 223 -3.16 1.38 26.08
N SER A 224 -2.50 0.30 25.64
CA SER A 224 -1.75 -0.60 26.52
C SER A 224 -0.41 -0.02 26.93
N SER A 225 0.34 0.58 25.99
CA SER A 225 1.62 1.23 26.28
C SER A 225 1.48 2.72 26.63
N LYS A 226 0.28 3.28 26.48
CA LYS A 226 -0.03 4.71 26.66
C LYS A 226 0.80 5.60 25.74
N LEU A 227 1.19 5.10 24.59
CA LEU A 227 2.11 5.78 23.68
C LEU A 227 1.32 6.44 22.55
N ILE A 228 1.47 7.75 22.40
CA ILE A 228 1.04 8.53 21.24
C ILE A 228 2.24 8.67 20.32
N GLN A 229 2.06 8.46 19.01
CA GLN A 229 3.11 8.62 18.01
C GLN A 229 2.56 9.37 16.80
N VAL A 230 3.36 10.29 16.26
CA VAL A 230 3.01 11.10 15.09
C VAL A 230 4.09 10.94 14.03
N TRP A 231 3.66 10.71 12.80
CA TRP A 231 4.49 10.70 11.60
C TRP A 231 3.97 11.72 10.61
N MET A 232 4.86 12.28 9.78
CA MET A 232 4.49 13.21 8.73
C MET A 232 5.44 13.10 7.54
N SER A 233 4.92 13.32 6.32
CA SER A 233 5.70 13.32 5.08
C SER A 233 5.13 14.36 4.11
N ASN A 234 5.99 15.06 3.38
CA ASN A 234 5.63 16.00 2.31
C ASN A 234 5.69 15.39 0.90
N SER A 235 6.12 14.13 0.76
CA SER A 235 6.55 13.53 -0.51
C SER A 235 6.03 12.12 -0.75
N THR A 236 5.47 11.45 0.26
CA THR A 236 5.00 10.05 0.15
C THR A 236 3.65 9.84 0.84
N LEU A 237 2.87 8.89 0.31
CA LEU A 237 1.69 8.32 0.98
C LEU A 237 2.05 7.15 1.91
N ILE A 238 3.34 6.84 2.06
CA ILE A 238 3.83 5.75 2.88
C ILE A 238 4.31 6.35 4.19
N ARG A 239 3.83 5.81 5.30
CA ARG A 239 4.25 6.23 6.64
C ARG A 239 5.77 6.03 6.80
N PRO A 240 6.53 7.07 7.19
CA PRO A 240 7.94 6.93 7.52
C PRO A 240 8.20 5.86 8.60
N SER A 241 9.40 5.28 8.62
CA SER A 241 9.74 4.24 9.59
C SER A 241 9.87 4.77 11.03
N GLN A 242 10.25 6.05 11.20
CA GLN A 242 10.42 6.70 12.49
C GLN A 242 9.37 7.79 12.69
N PRO A 243 8.73 7.86 13.88
CA PRO A 243 7.84 8.97 14.20
C PRO A 243 8.65 10.26 14.38
N ILE A 244 8.04 11.38 14.01
CA ILE A 244 8.58 12.71 14.31
C ILE A 244 8.31 13.13 15.76
N LEU A 245 7.25 12.57 16.37
CA LEU A 245 6.91 12.79 17.77
C LEU A 245 6.46 11.48 18.42
N TYR A 246 6.81 11.33 19.70
CA TYR A 246 6.23 10.30 20.55
C TYR A 246 6.08 10.85 21.97
N TYR A 247 4.98 10.48 22.64
CA TYR A 247 4.69 10.94 23.98
C TYR A 247 3.91 9.89 24.77
N ASN A 248 4.39 9.56 25.97
CA ASN A 248 3.71 8.62 26.85
C ASN A 248 2.70 9.38 27.72
N TYR A 249 1.42 9.20 27.42
CA TYR A 249 0.33 9.80 28.18
C TYR A 249 -0.89 8.90 28.27
N ASN A 250 -1.50 8.86 29.44
CA ASN A 250 -2.70 8.08 29.68
C ASN A 250 -3.94 8.87 29.27
N LEU A 251 -4.39 8.71 28.01
CA LEU A 251 -5.55 9.44 27.50
C LEU A 251 -6.87 9.11 28.23
N SER A 252 -6.91 8.06 29.08
CA SER A 252 -8.05 7.84 29.97
C SER A 252 -8.28 8.99 30.96
N ASP A 253 -7.26 9.80 31.23
CA ASP A 253 -7.35 10.90 32.19
C ASP A 253 -8.05 12.13 31.57
N VAL A 254 -8.15 12.15 30.23
CA VAL A 254 -8.72 13.25 29.43
C VAL A 254 -10.01 12.83 28.72
N PHE A 255 -10.05 11.66 28.09
CA PHE A 255 -11.20 11.27 27.25
C PHE A 255 -12.43 10.91 28.10
N ASN A 256 -13.62 11.16 27.58
CA ASN A 256 -14.87 10.62 28.11
C ASN A 256 -15.18 9.26 27.44
N GLU A 257 -16.36 8.69 27.71
CA GLU A 257 -16.78 7.44 27.06
C GLU A 257 -16.82 7.59 25.54
N THR A 258 -17.40 8.68 25.06
CA THR A 258 -17.44 9.06 23.65
C THR A 258 -16.79 10.43 23.44
N MET A 259 -16.06 10.58 22.34
CA MET A 259 -15.45 11.85 21.92
C MET A 259 -15.73 12.09 20.43
N PHE A 260 -15.76 13.35 20.02
CA PHE A 260 -15.76 13.73 18.61
C PHE A 260 -14.34 13.72 18.05
N VAL A 261 -14.20 13.34 16.79
CA VAL A 261 -12.93 13.37 16.05
C VAL A 261 -13.11 14.28 14.83
N GLY A 262 -12.12 15.12 14.54
CA GLY A 262 -12.25 16.09 13.47
C GLY A 262 -11.02 16.98 13.28
N PHE A 263 -11.23 18.07 12.56
CA PHE A 263 -10.20 19.08 12.28
C PHE A 263 -10.71 20.48 12.52
N SER A 264 -9.83 21.34 13.01
CA SER A 264 -10.10 22.76 13.23
C SER A 264 -8.95 23.56 12.66
N ALA A 265 -9.25 24.61 11.91
CA ALA A 265 -8.25 25.55 11.40
C ALA A 265 -8.75 26.96 11.62
N THR A 266 -7.82 27.89 11.78
CA THR A 266 -8.18 29.31 11.91
C THR A 266 -7.30 30.17 11.03
N ASN A 267 -7.83 31.33 10.64
CA ASN A 267 -7.02 32.36 10.02
C ASN A 267 -7.47 33.73 10.52
N ASN A 268 -6.57 34.70 10.46
CA ASN A 268 -6.84 36.08 10.86
C ASN A 268 -6.81 36.98 9.62
N ALA A 269 -7.72 37.96 9.55
CA ALA A 269 -7.81 38.86 8.39
C ALA A 269 -7.01 40.16 8.56
N SER A 270 -6.66 40.53 9.80
CA SER A 270 -6.17 41.89 10.11
C SER A 270 -4.73 41.99 10.65
N GLU A 271 -4.05 40.91 11.05
CA GLU A 271 -2.69 41.00 11.62
C GLU A 271 -1.75 39.90 11.08
N ASP A 272 -2.22 38.66 11.01
CA ASP A 272 -1.47 37.48 10.55
C ASP A 272 -1.92 37.12 9.12
N GLY A 273 -1.03 36.61 8.26
CA GLY A 273 -1.34 36.39 6.84
C GLY A 273 -2.55 35.47 6.62
N MET A 274 -3.28 35.70 5.53
CA MET A 274 -4.37 34.78 5.16
C MET A 274 -3.81 33.42 4.76
N GLU A 275 -4.22 32.40 5.50
CA GLU A 275 -3.95 30.98 5.26
C GLU A 275 -5.19 30.22 4.81
N GLY A 276 -4.99 29.35 3.83
CA GLY A 276 -5.97 28.35 3.40
C GLY A 276 -5.60 26.98 3.93
N HIS A 277 -6.60 26.22 4.35
CA HIS A 277 -6.40 24.90 4.95
C HIS A 277 -7.32 23.90 4.25
N VAL A 278 -6.72 22.91 3.58
CA VAL A 278 -7.46 21.93 2.78
C VAL A 278 -7.10 20.50 3.17
N LEU A 279 -8.13 19.66 3.25
CA LEU A 279 -8.04 18.22 3.50
C LEU A 279 -8.47 17.45 2.24
N TYR A 280 -7.62 16.52 1.82
CA TYR A 280 -7.84 15.70 0.62
C TYR A 280 -8.34 14.31 0.93
N SER A 281 -7.90 13.73 2.06
CA SER A 281 -8.32 12.39 2.49
C SER A 281 -8.21 12.25 4.00
N TRP A 282 -9.00 11.34 4.57
CA TRP A 282 -8.99 11.04 5.99
C TRP A 282 -9.44 9.59 6.25
N ASN A 283 -8.63 8.85 6.98
CA ASN A 283 -8.91 7.50 7.45
C ASN A 283 -8.74 7.48 8.97
N PHE A 284 -9.68 6.86 9.68
CA PHE A 284 -9.64 6.73 11.12
C PHE A 284 -10.13 5.34 11.54
N THR A 285 -9.47 4.76 12.54
CA THR A 285 -9.90 3.51 13.17
C THR A 285 -9.68 3.57 14.68
N ALA A 286 -10.71 3.30 15.46
CA ALA A 286 -10.61 3.06 16.91
C ALA A 286 -11.02 1.62 17.25
N TYR A 287 -10.28 0.98 18.14
CA TYR A 287 -10.49 -0.42 18.52
C TYR A 287 -10.05 -0.70 19.96
N PHE A 288 -10.69 -1.67 20.60
CA PHE A 288 -10.27 -2.14 21.92
C PHE A 288 -9.29 -3.32 21.78
N PRO A 289 -8.11 -3.29 22.44
CA PRO A 289 -7.16 -4.39 22.40
C PRO A 289 -7.76 -5.69 22.98
N LEU A 290 -7.64 -6.80 22.24
CA LEU A 290 -8.23 -8.10 22.59
C LEU A 290 -7.54 -8.80 23.78
N ASP A 291 -6.38 -8.30 24.22
CA ASP A 291 -5.57 -8.93 25.28
C ASP A 291 -6.12 -8.72 26.70
N LYS A 292 -7.17 -7.91 26.86
CA LYS A 292 -7.87 -7.69 28.13
C LYS A 292 -9.28 -8.28 28.01
N GLY A 293 -9.44 -9.54 28.45
CA GLY A 293 -10.76 -10.13 28.62
C GLY A 293 -11.67 -9.26 29.53
N PRO A 294 -13.00 -9.41 29.42
CA PRO A 294 -13.95 -8.56 30.14
C PRO A 294 -13.62 -8.52 31.63
N LYS A 295 -13.52 -7.31 32.18
CA LYS A 295 -13.31 -7.14 33.63
C LYS A 295 -14.52 -7.70 34.36
N ASN A 296 -14.32 -8.78 35.13
CA ASN A 296 -15.33 -9.35 36.02
C ASN A 296 -15.93 -8.24 36.91
N SER A 297 -17.18 -7.87 36.62
CA SER A 297 -18.04 -7.16 37.57
C SER A 297 -19.41 -7.83 37.58
N GLY A 298 -19.86 -8.17 38.79
CA GLY A 298 -20.96 -9.09 39.02
C GLY A 298 -22.36 -8.49 38.84
N SER A 299 -23.29 -9.41 38.55
CA SER A 299 -24.77 -9.31 38.59
C SER A 299 -25.41 -8.44 37.48
N THR A 300 -26.41 -8.91 36.72
CA THR A 300 -27.66 -9.53 37.15
C THR A 300 -28.31 -10.42 36.08
N LEU A 301 -29.03 -11.44 36.55
CA LEU A 301 -29.76 -12.47 35.80
C LEU A 301 -30.83 -11.88 34.84
N LYS A 302 -30.57 -11.88 33.52
CA LYS A 302 -31.63 -11.98 32.49
C LYS A 302 -31.27 -12.84 31.28
N LEU A 303 -29.99 -13.17 31.11
CA LEU A 303 -29.49 -13.93 29.96
C LEU A 303 -29.89 -15.43 29.90
N PRO A 304 -30.03 -16.20 31.00
CA PRO A 304 -30.27 -17.64 30.88
C PRO A 304 -31.69 -17.98 30.38
N PHE A 305 -32.69 -17.12 30.59
CA PHE A 305 -34.05 -17.35 30.08
C PHE A 305 -34.17 -17.12 28.57
N LEU A 306 -33.40 -16.18 28.02
CA LEU A 306 -33.32 -15.92 26.58
C LEU A 306 -32.58 -17.05 25.85
N ILE A 307 -31.47 -17.53 26.42
CA ILE A 307 -30.68 -18.63 25.86
C ILE A 307 -31.49 -19.94 25.88
N ALA A 308 -32.23 -20.22 26.95
CA ALA A 308 -33.08 -21.41 27.04
C ALA A 308 -34.23 -21.39 26.01
N GLY A 309 -34.86 -20.24 25.80
CA GLY A 309 -35.93 -20.08 24.79
C GLY A 309 -35.40 -20.27 23.36
N VAL A 310 -34.22 -19.72 23.06
CA VAL A 310 -33.57 -19.87 21.74
C VAL A 310 -33.13 -21.31 21.50
N LEU A 311 -32.56 -21.98 22.51
CA LEU A 311 -32.18 -23.40 22.41
C LEU A 311 -33.39 -24.30 22.16
N LEU A 312 -34.52 -24.05 22.84
CA LEU A 312 -35.75 -24.81 22.64
C LEU A 312 -36.31 -24.61 21.22
N ALA A 313 -36.29 -23.39 20.71
CA ALA A 313 -36.71 -23.08 19.35
C ALA A 313 -35.81 -23.76 18.29
N VAL A 314 -34.50 -23.76 18.50
CA VAL A 314 -33.54 -24.44 17.60
C VAL A 314 -33.75 -25.95 17.60
N ILE A 315 -34.03 -26.56 18.75
CA ILE A 315 -34.34 -28.00 18.85
C ILE A 315 -35.64 -28.32 18.10
N ILE A 316 -36.69 -27.52 18.28
CA ILE A 316 -37.98 -27.74 17.59
C ILE A 316 -37.80 -27.61 16.07
N VAL A 317 -37.10 -26.56 15.61
CA VAL A 317 -36.81 -26.37 14.18
C VAL A 317 -35.94 -27.50 13.64
N GLY A 318 -34.95 -27.97 14.40
CA GLY A 318 -34.11 -29.11 14.04
C GLY A 318 -34.91 -30.41 13.92
N CYS A 319 -35.83 -30.69 14.86
CA CYS A 319 -36.70 -31.86 14.82
C CYS A 319 -37.68 -31.81 13.64
N VAL A 320 -38.29 -30.67 13.36
CA VAL A 320 -39.18 -30.47 12.21
C VAL A 320 -38.39 -30.63 10.89
N SER A 321 -37.21 -30.02 10.80
CA SER A 321 -36.32 -30.12 9.64
C SER A 321 -35.86 -31.56 9.39
N PHE A 322 -35.54 -32.31 10.45
CA PHE A 322 -35.18 -33.72 10.38
C PHE A 322 -36.35 -34.60 9.93
N PHE A 323 -37.57 -34.32 10.40
CA PHE A 323 -38.79 -35.01 9.95
C PHE A 323 -39.12 -34.72 8.48
N LEU A 324 -38.92 -33.47 8.03
CA LEU A 324 -39.10 -33.08 6.63
C LEU A 324 -37.99 -33.66 5.74
N TRP A 325 -36.75 -33.76 6.24
CA TRP A 325 -35.62 -34.37 5.55
C TRP A 325 -35.78 -35.89 5.38
N ARG A 326 -36.28 -36.60 6.40
CA ARG A 326 -36.64 -38.03 6.29
C ARG A 326 -37.73 -38.31 5.27
N ARG A 327 -38.60 -37.34 4.99
CA ARG A 327 -39.70 -37.48 4.01
C ARG A 327 -39.27 -37.28 2.56
N ASN A 328 -38.06 -36.79 2.30
CA ASN A 328 -37.61 -36.55 0.93
C ASN A 328 -36.09 -36.77 0.78
N PRO A 329 -35.62 -38.02 0.64
CA PRO A 329 -34.20 -38.30 0.49
C PRO A 329 -33.75 -37.94 -0.93
N ARG A 330 -33.41 -36.67 -1.15
CA ARG A 330 -32.46 -36.30 -2.21
C ARG A 330 -31.12 -36.11 -1.53
N SER A 331 -30.25 -37.11 -1.70
CA SER A 331 -28.87 -37.07 -1.26
C SER A 331 -28.17 -35.81 -1.82
N PRO A 332 -27.46 -35.02 -0.99
CA PRO A 332 -26.54 -34.02 -1.49
C PRO A 332 -25.38 -34.75 -2.18
N ARG A 333 -25.14 -34.44 -3.46
CA ARG A 333 -23.94 -34.93 -4.14
C ARG A 333 -22.70 -34.33 -3.46
N PRO A 334 -21.65 -35.11 -3.16
CA PRO A 334 -20.41 -34.57 -2.62
C PRO A 334 -19.73 -33.65 -3.64
N ARG A 335 -19.13 -32.56 -3.16
CA ARG A 335 -18.27 -31.69 -3.98
C ARG A 335 -17.05 -32.49 -4.45
N PRO A 336 -16.65 -32.43 -5.74
CA PRO A 336 -15.48 -33.17 -6.23
C PRO A 336 -14.19 -32.65 -5.58
N SER A 337 -13.25 -33.56 -5.31
CA SER A 337 -11.92 -33.24 -4.79
C SER A 337 -11.09 -32.43 -5.80
N ILE A 338 -10.12 -31.65 -5.32
CA ILE A 338 -9.19 -30.84 -6.14
C ILE A 338 -8.49 -31.69 -7.21
N VAL A 339 -8.09 -32.91 -6.86
CA VAL A 339 -7.53 -33.91 -7.78
C VAL A 339 -8.49 -34.21 -8.94
N GLY A 340 -9.81 -34.23 -8.69
CA GLY A 340 -10.84 -34.41 -9.72
C GLY A 340 -11.03 -33.19 -10.62
N ARG A 341 -10.76 -31.96 -10.16
CA ARG A 341 -10.74 -30.75 -11.01
C ARG A 341 -9.52 -30.72 -11.95
N PHE A 342 -8.39 -31.26 -11.51
CA PHE A 342 -7.16 -31.34 -12.31
C PHE A 342 -7.18 -32.51 -13.30
N ASN A 343 -7.73 -33.67 -12.93
CA ASN A 343 -7.86 -34.81 -13.85
C ASN A 343 -8.98 -34.60 -14.90
N GLY A 344 -9.95 -33.72 -14.64
CA GLY A 344 -11.04 -33.40 -15.58
C GLY A 344 -10.76 -32.24 -16.54
N SER A 345 -9.62 -31.56 -16.40
CA SER A 345 -9.16 -30.49 -17.29
C SER A 345 -7.89 -30.99 -17.97
N GLU A 346 -8.01 -31.52 -19.18
CA GLU A 346 -6.91 -32.03 -20.03
C GLU A 346 -5.77 -31.02 -20.33
N THR A 347 -5.76 -29.85 -19.69
CA THR A 347 -4.90 -28.71 -20.01
C THR A 347 -3.77 -28.43 -19.01
N VAL A 348 -3.73 -29.05 -17.82
CA VAL A 348 -2.68 -28.74 -16.80
C VAL A 348 -1.65 -29.86 -16.61
N THR A 349 -1.89 -31.07 -17.10
CA THR A 349 -0.89 -32.14 -17.08
C THR A 349 0.00 -32.08 -18.32
N SER A 350 0.85 -31.07 -18.40
CA SER A 350 2.08 -31.19 -19.19
C SER A 350 2.86 -32.39 -18.64
N ASN A 351 3.31 -33.31 -19.51
CA ASN A 351 4.02 -34.57 -19.17
C ASN A 351 5.34 -34.38 -18.34
N HIS A 352 5.64 -33.18 -17.87
CA HIS A 352 6.93 -32.79 -17.30
C HIS A 352 6.87 -32.29 -15.84
N VAL A 353 5.68 -32.10 -15.26
CA VAL A 353 5.52 -31.65 -13.86
C VAL A 353 4.97 -32.82 -13.02
N ALA A 354 5.77 -33.32 -12.08
CA ALA A 354 5.42 -34.50 -11.29
C ALA A 354 4.46 -34.17 -10.13
N HIS A 355 3.54 -35.09 -9.84
CA HIS A 355 2.75 -35.06 -8.61
C HIS A 355 3.49 -35.85 -7.52
N TYR A 356 3.82 -35.18 -6.40
CA TYR A 356 4.46 -35.82 -5.25
C TYR A 356 3.44 -36.01 -4.13
N SER A 357 3.50 -37.15 -3.45
CA SER A 357 2.76 -37.33 -2.20
C SER A 357 3.40 -36.53 -1.05
N LEU A 358 2.59 -36.10 -0.08
CA LEU A 358 3.10 -35.42 1.12
C LEU A 358 4.07 -36.32 1.90
N ARG A 359 3.87 -37.64 1.87
CA ARG A 359 4.76 -38.62 2.50
C ARG A 359 6.16 -38.59 1.87
N GLN A 360 6.26 -38.54 0.54
CA GLN A 360 7.53 -38.44 -0.17
C GLN A 360 8.27 -37.15 0.20
N LEU A 361 7.57 -36.00 0.20
CA LEU A 361 8.19 -34.71 0.51
C LEU A 361 8.58 -34.60 1.99
N LYS A 362 7.80 -35.16 2.92
CA LYS A 362 8.18 -35.27 4.33
C LYS A 362 9.44 -36.11 4.50
N LYS A 363 9.54 -37.26 3.82
CA LYS A 363 10.75 -38.09 3.87
C LYS A 363 11.96 -37.35 3.31
N ALA A 364 11.81 -36.70 2.15
CA ALA A 364 12.88 -35.98 1.48
C ALA A 364 13.42 -34.78 2.27
N THR A 365 12.55 -34.08 3.01
CA THR A 365 12.88 -32.85 3.75
C THR A 365 13.12 -33.08 5.24
N ASN A 366 13.17 -34.34 5.71
CA ASN A 366 13.21 -34.68 7.13
C ASN A 366 12.07 -34.01 7.93
N ASN A 367 10.84 -34.27 7.52
CA ASN A 367 9.60 -33.70 8.06
C ASN A 367 9.53 -32.16 8.04
N PHE A 368 10.11 -31.51 7.02
CA PHE A 368 10.24 -30.06 6.97
C PHE A 368 10.93 -29.48 8.22
N GLY A 369 11.93 -30.20 8.72
CA GLY A 369 12.70 -29.80 9.91
C GLY A 369 13.45 -28.49 9.68
N GLU A 370 13.65 -27.73 10.76
CA GLU A 370 14.28 -26.40 10.71
C GLU A 370 15.71 -26.44 10.15
N SER A 371 16.45 -27.52 10.38
CA SER A 371 17.80 -27.71 9.83
C SER A 371 17.85 -27.80 8.32
N ASN A 372 16.72 -28.10 7.67
CA ASN A 372 16.59 -28.13 6.22
C ASN A 372 15.91 -26.87 5.67
N ARG A 373 15.55 -25.91 6.50
CA ARG A 373 14.93 -24.66 6.05
C ARG A 373 16.00 -23.76 5.44
N ILE A 374 15.80 -23.39 4.17
CA ILE A 374 16.74 -22.58 3.40
C ILE A 374 16.17 -21.19 3.05
N GLY A 375 14.88 -20.96 3.30
CA GLY A 375 14.26 -19.66 3.08
C GLY A 375 12.96 -19.48 3.87
N GLU A 376 12.71 -18.26 4.30
CA GLU A 376 11.46 -17.81 4.91
C GLU A 376 10.95 -16.57 4.18
N GLY A 377 9.73 -16.64 3.67
CA GLY A 377 8.99 -15.51 3.11
C GLY A 377 7.72 -15.22 3.92
N GLY A 378 7.02 -14.14 3.55
CA GLY A 378 5.75 -13.76 4.18
C GLY A 378 4.63 -14.80 3.99
N SER A 379 4.63 -15.51 2.86
CA SER A 379 3.58 -16.46 2.46
C SER A 379 4.03 -17.93 2.42
N SER A 380 5.34 -18.22 2.49
CA SER A 380 5.86 -19.58 2.35
C SER A 380 7.18 -19.81 3.09
N ASN A 381 7.47 -21.06 3.40
CA ASN A 381 8.77 -21.54 3.85
C ASN A 381 9.38 -22.44 2.76
N VAL A 382 10.70 -22.36 2.56
CA VAL A 382 11.42 -23.18 1.58
C VAL A 382 12.35 -24.14 2.30
N TYR A 383 12.25 -25.42 1.97
CA TYR A 383 13.04 -26.49 2.58
C TYR A 383 13.89 -27.21 1.53
N LYS A 384 15.16 -27.44 1.84
CA LYS A 384 16.02 -28.37 1.10
C LYS A 384 15.56 -29.80 1.37
N GLY A 385 15.55 -30.62 0.33
CA GLY A 385 15.30 -32.05 0.45
C GLY A 385 16.10 -32.86 -0.53
N VAL A 386 16.16 -34.17 -0.29
CA VAL A 386 16.78 -35.15 -1.18
C VAL A 386 15.72 -36.21 -1.50
N LEU A 387 15.33 -36.30 -2.77
CA LEU A 387 14.40 -37.34 -3.23
C LEU A 387 15.05 -38.72 -3.16
N GLU A 388 14.25 -39.79 -3.26
CA GLU A 388 14.75 -41.18 -3.18
C GLU A 388 15.72 -41.53 -4.31
N ASP A 389 15.63 -40.84 -5.44
CA ASP A 389 16.55 -40.97 -6.58
C ASP A 389 17.83 -40.14 -6.44
N GLY A 390 18.03 -39.50 -5.29
CA GLY A 390 19.21 -38.69 -4.97
C GLY A 390 19.16 -37.25 -5.46
N ARG A 391 18.11 -36.83 -6.18
CA ARG A 391 17.99 -35.44 -6.64
C ARG A 391 17.74 -34.49 -5.46
N MET A 392 18.51 -33.40 -5.42
CA MET A 392 18.29 -32.32 -4.45
C MET A 392 17.18 -31.39 -4.93
N ILE A 393 16.22 -31.12 -4.03
CA ILE A 393 15.05 -30.28 -4.31
C ILE A 393 14.93 -29.12 -3.32
N ALA A 394 14.25 -28.07 -3.75
CA ALA A 394 13.71 -27.03 -2.90
C ALA A 394 12.17 -27.14 -2.87
N ALA A 395 11.63 -27.42 -1.68
CA ALA A 395 10.19 -27.53 -1.43
C ALA A 395 9.66 -26.22 -0.83
N LYS A 396 8.96 -25.43 -1.64
CA LYS A 396 8.27 -24.19 -1.23
C LYS A 396 6.89 -24.55 -0.68
N ARG A 397 6.75 -24.55 0.63
CA ARG A 397 5.54 -24.89 1.38
C ARG A 397 4.80 -23.62 1.78
N LEU A 398 3.56 -23.43 1.31
CA LEU A 398 2.76 -22.25 1.63
C LEU A 398 2.27 -22.31 3.10
N LYS A 399 2.41 -21.18 3.82
CA LYS A 399 2.01 -21.03 5.23
C LYS A 399 0.49 -21.20 5.39
N VAL A 400 0.04 -21.63 6.57
CA VAL A 400 -1.39 -21.77 6.89
C VAL A 400 -1.99 -20.38 7.06
N THR A 401 -3.09 -20.10 6.36
CA THR A 401 -3.84 -18.84 6.48
C THR A 401 -5.22 -19.10 7.07
N LEU A 402 -5.82 -18.09 7.70
CA LEU A 402 -7.19 -18.14 8.23
C LEU A 402 -8.26 -18.33 7.13
N HIS A 403 -7.88 -18.12 5.86
CA HIS A 403 -8.76 -18.19 4.68
C HIS A 403 -8.31 -19.31 3.73
N LYS A 404 -8.82 -20.53 3.96
CA LYS A 404 -8.48 -21.73 3.16
C LYS A 404 -8.68 -21.53 1.64
N ASP A 405 -9.78 -20.88 1.26
CA ASP A 405 -10.11 -20.64 -0.16
C ASP A 405 -9.09 -19.74 -0.87
N LYS A 406 -8.49 -18.78 -0.14
CA LYS A 406 -7.46 -17.87 -0.69
C LYS A 406 -6.15 -18.60 -0.96
N LYS A 407 -5.72 -19.47 -0.04
CA LYS A 407 -4.50 -20.30 -0.17
C LYS A 407 -4.61 -21.24 -1.38
N GLU A 408 -5.77 -21.88 -1.55
CA GLU A 408 -6.02 -22.75 -2.68
C GLU A 408 -5.99 -21.98 -4.01
N ALA A 409 -6.65 -20.83 -4.07
CA ALA A 409 -6.66 -19.98 -5.27
C ALA A 409 -5.26 -19.50 -5.67
N GLU A 410 -4.43 -19.08 -4.71
CA GLU A 410 -3.04 -18.65 -4.93
C GLU A 410 -2.17 -19.81 -5.47
N PHE A 411 -2.27 -20.99 -4.85
CA PHE A 411 -1.53 -22.17 -5.29
C PHE A 411 -1.93 -22.61 -6.71
N ILE A 412 -3.23 -22.66 -7.00
CA ILE A 412 -3.73 -23.00 -8.34
C ILE A 412 -3.29 -21.95 -9.37
N SER A 413 -3.29 -20.66 -9.00
CA SER A 413 -2.85 -19.58 -9.88
C SER A 413 -1.36 -19.69 -10.20
N GLU A 414 -0.49 -19.88 -9.20
CA GLU A 414 0.95 -20.03 -9.40
C GLU A 414 1.25 -21.27 -10.25
N LEU A 415 0.58 -22.40 -9.96
CA LEU A 415 0.70 -23.62 -10.77
C LEU A 415 0.34 -23.41 -12.24
N LYS A 416 -0.79 -22.76 -12.52
CA LYS A 416 -1.25 -22.51 -13.89
C LYS A 416 -0.28 -21.65 -14.69
N VAL A 417 0.31 -20.65 -14.04
CA VAL A 417 1.25 -19.73 -14.68
C VAL A 417 2.58 -20.45 -14.95
N ILE A 418 3.14 -21.14 -13.96
CA ILE A 418 4.50 -21.69 -14.04
C ILE A 418 4.59 -23.05 -14.75
N SER A 419 3.51 -23.83 -14.84
CA SER A 419 3.55 -25.20 -15.37
C SER A 419 3.92 -25.28 -16.85
N ASN A 420 3.65 -24.21 -17.60
CA ASN A 420 3.83 -24.15 -19.05
C ASN A 420 5.02 -23.27 -19.48
N MET A 421 5.69 -22.60 -18.54
CA MET A 421 6.85 -21.78 -18.83
C MET A 421 8.09 -22.63 -19.01
N ARG A 422 8.85 -22.34 -20.07
CA ARG A 422 10.15 -22.97 -20.33
C ARG A 422 11.11 -21.94 -20.90
N HIS A 423 12.07 -21.54 -20.07
CA HIS A 423 13.10 -20.61 -20.46
C HIS A 423 14.38 -20.89 -19.67
N ARG A 424 15.55 -20.76 -20.31
CA ARG A 424 16.85 -21.05 -19.68
C ARG A 424 17.14 -20.18 -18.44
N ASN A 425 16.49 -19.02 -18.33
CA ASN A 425 16.64 -18.08 -17.23
C ASN A 425 15.40 -17.98 -16.31
N LEU A 426 14.49 -18.96 -16.36
CA LEU A 426 13.37 -19.08 -15.42
C LEU A 426 13.54 -20.34 -14.56
N LEU A 427 13.19 -20.24 -13.27
CA LEU A 427 13.21 -21.39 -12.37
C LEU A 427 12.08 -22.35 -12.72
N GLN A 428 12.43 -23.51 -13.27
CA GLN A 428 11.46 -24.51 -13.74
C GLN A 428 10.77 -25.24 -12.57
N LEU A 429 9.44 -25.27 -12.56
CA LEU A 429 8.67 -26.12 -11.67
C LEU A 429 8.89 -27.60 -12.02
N ARG A 430 9.32 -28.40 -11.04
CA ARG A 430 9.52 -29.85 -11.18
C ARG A 430 8.32 -30.66 -10.74
N GLY A 431 7.56 -30.16 -9.77
CA GLY A 431 6.38 -30.85 -9.30
C GLY A 431 5.62 -30.10 -8.22
N TRP A 432 4.57 -30.74 -7.74
CA TRP A 432 3.67 -30.15 -6.75
C TRP A 432 3.04 -31.20 -5.87
N CYS A 433 2.52 -30.76 -4.73
CA CYS A 433 1.74 -31.56 -3.79
C CYS A 433 0.62 -30.69 -3.21
N TYR A 434 -0.61 -31.23 -3.24
CA TYR A 434 -1.75 -30.67 -2.53
C TYR A 434 -2.49 -31.77 -1.77
N GLU A 435 -2.10 -32.01 -0.51
CA GLU A 435 -2.65 -33.08 0.33
C GLU A 435 -2.83 -32.58 1.76
N SER A 436 -3.96 -32.92 2.40
CA SER A 436 -4.21 -32.57 3.82
C SER A 436 -3.99 -31.08 4.14
N GLU A 437 -4.43 -30.19 3.24
CA GLU A 437 -4.28 -28.71 3.34
C GLU A 437 -2.83 -28.19 3.23
N GLU A 438 -1.88 -29.07 2.91
CA GLU A 438 -0.52 -28.71 2.51
C GLU A 438 -0.49 -28.36 1.03
N ALA A 439 0.04 -27.18 0.71
CA ALA A 439 0.25 -26.73 -0.66
C ALA A 439 1.76 -26.51 -0.85
N ILE A 440 2.38 -27.32 -1.71
CA ILE A 440 3.84 -27.38 -1.85
C ILE A 440 4.21 -27.39 -3.33
N LEU A 441 5.13 -26.49 -3.71
CA LEU A 441 5.76 -26.44 -5.02
C LEU A 441 7.20 -26.97 -4.91
N VAL A 442 7.62 -27.78 -5.88
CA VAL A 442 8.92 -28.46 -5.88
C VAL A 442 9.75 -27.96 -7.05
N TYR A 443 10.96 -27.50 -6.73
CA TYR A 443 11.97 -26.98 -7.67
C TYR A 443 13.28 -27.73 -7.50
N ASP A 444 14.19 -27.59 -8.46
CA ASP A 444 15.58 -28.00 -8.26
C ASP A 444 16.24 -27.11 -7.21
N PHE A 445 17.12 -27.70 -6.39
CA PHE A 445 17.89 -26.94 -5.41
C PHE A 445 19.07 -26.21 -6.08
N MET A 446 19.13 -24.89 -5.93
CA MET A 446 20.24 -24.07 -6.43
C MET A 446 21.28 -23.86 -5.32
N SER A 447 22.45 -24.46 -5.47
CA SER A 447 23.46 -24.51 -4.40
C SER A 447 24.10 -23.15 -4.08
N LYS A 448 24.18 -22.28 -5.10
CA LYS A 448 24.67 -20.89 -4.96
C LYS A 448 23.65 -19.94 -4.36
N GLY A 449 22.42 -20.39 -4.14
CA GLY A 449 21.38 -19.58 -3.51
C GLY A 449 20.94 -18.39 -4.36
N SER A 450 20.55 -17.31 -3.69
CA SER A 450 19.97 -16.12 -4.31
C SER A 450 21.00 -15.03 -4.55
N LEU A 451 20.80 -14.24 -5.60
CA LEU A 451 21.62 -13.07 -5.92
C LEU A 451 21.68 -12.06 -4.78
N GLY A 452 20.58 -11.91 -4.02
CA GLY A 452 20.54 -11.07 -2.83
C GLY A 452 21.65 -11.42 -1.82
N GLN A 453 22.04 -12.68 -1.69
CA GLN A 453 23.12 -13.08 -0.78
C GLN A 453 24.50 -12.58 -1.23
N TYR A 454 24.71 -12.34 -2.52
CA TYR A 454 25.95 -11.79 -3.07
C TYR A 454 26.03 -10.27 -3.01
N ILE A 455 24.88 -9.58 -3.11
CA ILE A 455 24.83 -8.12 -3.02
C ILE A 455 24.80 -7.67 -1.55
N TYR A 456 24.14 -8.44 -0.67
CA TYR A 456 23.84 -8.04 0.70
C TYR A 456 24.63 -8.79 1.77
N GLY A 457 25.20 -9.95 1.42
CA GLY A 457 25.93 -10.81 2.34
C GLY A 457 27.42 -10.49 2.34
N ASN A 458 28.04 -10.57 3.51
CA ASN A 458 29.47 -10.31 3.68
C ASN A 458 30.35 -11.57 3.45
N GLU A 459 29.75 -12.75 3.28
CA GLU A 459 30.43 -14.05 3.47
C GLU A 459 30.68 -14.84 2.17
N ILE A 460 29.93 -14.57 1.09
CA ILE A 460 29.94 -15.42 -0.13
C ILE A 460 30.93 -14.90 -1.21
N GLY A 461 31.50 -13.71 -1.00
CA GLY A 461 32.40 -13.05 -1.95
C GLY A 461 31.67 -12.19 -2.99
N SER A 462 32.42 -11.35 -3.72
CA SER A 462 31.88 -10.44 -4.73
C SER A 462 31.75 -11.13 -6.09
N LEU A 463 30.67 -10.83 -6.83
CA LEU A 463 30.52 -11.25 -8.22
C LEU A 463 31.38 -10.37 -9.15
N SER A 464 32.11 -11.01 -10.06
CA SER A 464 32.88 -10.30 -11.09
C SER A 464 31.97 -9.56 -12.06
N SER A 465 32.50 -8.51 -12.70
CA SER A 465 31.81 -7.71 -13.72
C SER A 465 31.10 -8.57 -14.78
N ASN A 466 31.80 -9.56 -15.34
CA ASN A 466 31.26 -10.44 -16.38
C ASN A 466 30.07 -11.29 -15.89
N ILE A 467 30.11 -11.76 -14.63
CA ILE A 467 28.99 -12.51 -14.06
C ILE A 467 27.79 -11.59 -13.84
N ARG A 468 28.00 -10.36 -13.36
CA ARG A 468 26.90 -9.39 -13.17
C ARG A 468 26.24 -9.01 -14.50
N LEU A 469 27.02 -8.80 -15.56
CA LEU A 469 26.49 -8.57 -16.92
C LEU A 469 25.71 -9.77 -17.47
N LYS A 470 26.23 -10.99 -17.26
CA LYS A 470 25.54 -12.24 -17.61
C LYS A 470 24.19 -12.36 -16.90
N ILE A 471 24.13 -11.98 -15.62
CA ILE A 471 22.89 -11.95 -14.83
C ILE A 471 21.89 -10.97 -15.42
N ILE A 472 22.32 -9.73 -15.70
CA ILE A 472 21.48 -8.68 -16.31
C ILE A 472 20.88 -9.17 -17.63
N ALA A 473 21.70 -9.71 -18.53
CA ALA A 473 21.24 -10.21 -19.83
C ALA A 473 20.27 -11.39 -19.69
N GLY A 474 20.56 -12.35 -18.80
CA GLY A 474 19.68 -13.51 -18.60
C GLY A 474 18.32 -13.13 -18.01
N ILE A 475 18.27 -12.20 -17.06
CA ILE A 475 16.99 -11.72 -16.50
C ILE A 475 16.22 -10.87 -17.50
N ALA A 476 16.90 -10.06 -18.32
CA ALA A 476 16.25 -9.33 -19.40
C ALA A 476 15.58 -10.29 -20.39
N SER A 477 16.29 -11.35 -20.80
CA SER A 477 15.78 -12.40 -21.67
C SER A 477 14.59 -13.15 -21.05
N ALA A 478 14.64 -13.45 -19.74
CA ALA A 478 13.51 -14.04 -19.03
C ALA A 478 12.25 -13.15 -19.05
N LEU A 479 12.40 -11.85 -18.80
CA LEU A 479 11.27 -10.91 -18.79
C LEU A 479 10.71 -10.68 -20.20
N GLU A 480 11.55 -10.63 -21.24
CA GLU A 480 11.08 -10.56 -22.63
C GLU A 480 10.22 -11.78 -22.99
N TYR A 481 10.66 -12.98 -22.58
CA TYR A 481 9.89 -14.21 -22.74
C TYR A 481 8.54 -14.17 -22.00
N LEU A 482 8.52 -13.65 -20.77
CA LEU A 482 7.26 -13.51 -20.01
C LEU A 482 6.30 -12.49 -20.62
N HIS A 483 6.83 -11.37 -21.14
CA HIS A 483 6.02 -10.29 -21.67
C HIS A 483 5.51 -10.54 -23.10
N PHE A 484 6.28 -11.27 -23.93
CA PHE A 484 5.97 -11.46 -25.36
C PHE A 484 6.06 -12.90 -25.87
N GLY A 485 6.78 -13.79 -25.19
CA GLY A 485 7.12 -15.13 -25.70
C GLY A 485 6.02 -16.20 -25.55
N LEU A 486 4.95 -15.92 -24.80
CA LEU A 486 3.92 -16.90 -24.40
C LEU A 486 2.56 -16.71 -25.10
N GLY A 487 2.43 -15.74 -26.01
CA GLY A 487 1.16 -15.37 -26.66
C GLY A 487 0.19 -14.56 -25.78
N GLU A 488 0.36 -14.63 -24.46
CA GLU A 488 -0.22 -13.72 -23.47
C GLU A 488 0.89 -13.08 -22.63
N CYS A 489 0.62 -11.89 -22.07
CA CYS A 489 1.58 -11.20 -21.23
C CYS A 489 1.50 -11.77 -19.80
N VAL A 490 2.62 -12.26 -19.28
CA VAL A 490 2.75 -12.65 -17.88
C VAL A 490 3.51 -11.56 -17.13
N LEU A 491 2.84 -10.93 -16.17
CA LEU A 491 3.52 -10.02 -15.24
C LEU A 491 4.10 -10.80 -14.07
N HIS A 492 5.37 -10.59 -13.77
CA HIS A 492 6.05 -11.23 -12.63
C HIS A 492 5.69 -10.55 -11.30
N ARG A 493 5.71 -9.20 -11.27
CA ARG A 493 5.31 -8.29 -10.17
C ARG A 493 6.20 -8.25 -8.94
N ASP A 494 7.20 -9.13 -8.83
CA ASP A 494 8.18 -9.12 -7.73
C ASP A 494 9.61 -9.38 -8.22
N VAL A 495 10.05 -8.64 -9.25
CA VAL A 495 11.43 -8.72 -9.75
C VAL A 495 12.37 -8.05 -8.73
N LYS A 496 13.26 -8.83 -8.11
CA LYS A 496 14.24 -8.36 -7.12
C LYS A 496 15.40 -9.36 -6.96
N ALA A 497 16.52 -8.92 -6.38
CA ALA A 497 17.71 -9.77 -6.21
C ALA A 497 17.44 -11.04 -5.38
N ALA A 498 16.54 -10.98 -4.39
CA ALA A 498 16.17 -12.14 -3.58
C ALA A 498 15.44 -13.25 -4.37
N ASN A 499 14.82 -12.90 -5.51
CA ASN A 499 14.05 -13.82 -6.36
C ASN A 499 14.85 -14.33 -7.57
N VAL A 500 16.11 -13.90 -7.73
CA VAL A 500 17.02 -14.41 -8.74
C VAL A 500 17.93 -15.45 -8.10
N LEU A 501 17.78 -16.72 -8.48
CA LEU A 501 18.68 -17.79 -8.05
C LEU A 501 19.81 -17.98 -9.06
N LEU A 502 20.95 -18.51 -8.60
CA LEU A 502 22.11 -18.80 -9.45
C LEU A 502 22.34 -20.30 -9.54
N SER A 503 22.52 -20.82 -10.76
CA SER A 503 22.98 -22.20 -10.97
C SER A 503 24.44 -22.39 -10.53
N ASP A 504 24.92 -23.63 -10.55
CA ASP A 504 26.32 -23.93 -10.24
C ASP A 504 27.31 -23.23 -11.21
N GLU A 505 26.86 -22.90 -12.43
CA GLU A 505 27.57 -22.15 -13.48
C GLU A 505 27.24 -20.65 -13.49
N TYR A 506 26.61 -20.13 -12.43
CA TYR A 506 26.15 -18.74 -12.34
C TYR A 506 25.18 -18.33 -13.47
N GLU A 507 24.39 -19.26 -14.00
CA GLU A 507 23.24 -18.88 -14.84
C GLU A 507 22.14 -18.27 -13.95
N PRO A 508 21.57 -17.11 -14.30
CA PRO A 508 20.50 -16.50 -13.53
C PRO A 508 19.17 -17.20 -13.81
N LEU A 509 18.42 -17.48 -12.75
CA LEU A 509 17.10 -18.10 -12.79
C LEU A 509 16.12 -17.23 -12.02
N LEU A 510 15.23 -16.52 -12.72
CA LEU A 510 14.15 -15.77 -12.08
C LEU A 510 13.09 -16.75 -11.55
N GLY A 511 12.77 -16.62 -10.27
CA GLY A 511 11.77 -17.44 -9.59
C GLY A 511 10.80 -16.60 -8.76
N ASP A 512 9.95 -17.31 -8.01
CA ASP A 512 8.85 -16.77 -7.20
C ASP A 512 7.73 -16.07 -7.98
N PHE A 513 6.85 -16.91 -8.56
CA PHE A 513 5.68 -16.48 -9.32
C PHE A 513 4.41 -16.36 -8.46
N GLY A 514 4.52 -16.31 -7.13
CA GLY A 514 3.36 -16.23 -6.24
C GLY A 514 2.48 -15.00 -6.49
N MET A 515 3.09 -13.94 -7.04
CA MET A 515 2.41 -12.70 -7.41
C MET A 515 2.06 -12.61 -8.89
N ALA A 516 2.54 -13.55 -9.70
CA ALA A 516 2.46 -13.47 -11.16
C ALA A 516 1.02 -13.58 -11.66
N ARG A 517 0.72 -12.88 -12.75
CA ARG A 517 -0.63 -12.81 -13.32
C ARG A 517 -0.56 -12.81 -14.86
N LEU A 518 -1.47 -13.55 -15.47
CA LEU A 518 -1.72 -13.52 -16.91
C LEU A 518 -2.62 -12.33 -17.24
N ILE A 519 -2.24 -11.56 -18.26
CA ILE A 519 -3.00 -10.43 -18.79
C ILE A 519 -3.12 -10.62 -20.30
N SER A 520 -4.35 -10.52 -20.82
CA SER A 520 -4.57 -10.45 -22.26
C SER A 520 -3.97 -9.15 -22.81
N HIS A 521 -3.24 -9.23 -23.92
CA HIS A 521 -2.69 -8.04 -24.60
C HIS A 521 -3.74 -6.98 -24.99
N SER A 522 -5.04 -7.32 -24.94
CA SER A 522 -6.16 -6.40 -25.18
C SER A 522 -6.61 -5.58 -23.96
N GLN A 523 -6.08 -5.83 -22.76
CA GLN A 523 -6.54 -5.23 -21.49
C GLN A 523 -5.43 -4.59 -20.64
N VAL A 524 -4.25 -4.32 -21.22
CA VAL A 524 -3.04 -3.86 -20.50
C VAL A 524 -3.27 -2.55 -19.74
N ASP A 525 -4.22 -1.71 -20.17
CA ASP A 525 -4.45 -0.38 -19.59
C ASP A 525 -5.53 -0.33 -18.47
N ALA A 526 -6.23 -1.43 -18.19
CA ALA A 526 -7.53 -1.38 -17.49
C ALA A 526 -7.63 -2.14 -16.16
N ILE A 527 -6.58 -2.82 -15.68
CA ILE A 527 -6.70 -3.69 -14.50
C ILE A 527 -6.09 -3.03 -13.24
N THR A 528 -6.96 -2.46 -12.42
CA THR A 528 -6.61 -2.13 -11.02
C THR A 528 -6.47 -3.44 -10.23
N MET A 529 -5.28 -3.68 -9.66
CA MET A 529 -5.01 -4.85 -8.83
C MET A 529 -4.63 -4.42 -7.41
N THR A 530 -4.65 -5.34 -6.44
CA THR A 530 -4.10 -5.06 -5.11
C THR A 530 -2.65 -4.61 -5.25
N ALA A 531 -2.35 -3.39 -4.80
CA ALA A 531 -0.99 -2.86 -4.74
C ALA A 531 -0.16 -3.79 -3.85
N ALA A 532 0.70 -4.57 -4.47
CA ALA A 532 1.51 -5.60 -3.82
C ALA A 532 2.85 -5.67 -4.55
N GLY A 533 3.95 -5.69 -3.81
CA GLY A 533 5.31 -5.76 -4.34
C GLY A 533 6.32 -5.37 -3.26
N THR A 534 7.61 -5.48 -3.55
CA THR A 534 8.66 -5.17 -2.58
C THR A 534 9.03 -3.68 -2.59
N THR A 535 9.02 -3.03 -1.43
CA THR A 535 9.43 -1.63 -1.26
C THR A 535 10.83 -1.40 -1.83
N GLY A 536 11.00 -0.37 -2.67
CA GLY A 536 12.24 -0.07 -3.38
C GLY A 536 12.31 -0.58 -4.82
N TYR A 537 11.54 -1.62 -5.17
CA TYR A 537 11.41 -2.14 -6.54
C TYR A 537 10.06 -1.80 -7.19
N MET A 538 9.12 -1.32 -6.38
CA MET A 538 7.78 -0.98 -6.85
C MET A 538 7.80 0.31 -7.67
N ALA A 539 7.26 0.23 -8.88
CA ALA A 539 7.12 1.39 -9.77
C ALA A 539 6.18 2.45 -9.18
N PRO A 540 6.40 3.76 -9.42
CA PRO A 540 5.60 4.83 -8.83
C PRO A 540 4.10 4.74 -9.15
N GLU A 541 3.73 4.39 -10.38
CA GLU A 541 2.35 4.23 -10.82
C GLU A 541 1.63 3.07 -10.12
N VAL A 542 2.37 2.00 -9.81
CA VAL A 542 1.85 0.86 -9.05
C VAL A 542 1.57 1.27 -7.61
N ALA A 543 2.50 2.00 -7.00
CA ALA A 543 2.36 2.49 -5.63
C ALA A 543 1.22 3.51 -5.50
N PHE A 544 0.99 4.33 -6.53
CA PHE A 544 -0.03 5.37 -6.53
C PHE A 544 -1.43 4.89 -6.95
N SER A 545 -1.53 4.07 -8.00
CA SER A 545 -2.81 3.70 -8.62
C SER A 545 -3.19 2.23 -8.48
N GLY A 546 -2.27 1.36 -8.05
CA GLY A 546 -2.45 -0.10 -8.04
C GLY A 546 -2.54 -0.73 -9.44
N ARG A 547 -2.29 0.04 -10.51
CA ARG A 547 -2.29 -0.45 -11.89
C ARG A 547 -0.95 -1.11 -12.21
N PHE A 548 -1.00 -2.32 -12.75
CA PHE A 548 0.17 -3.07 -13.19
C PHE A 548 0.16 -3.24 -14.70
N SER A 549 1.33 -3.07 -15.31
CA SER A 549 1.61 -3.42 -16.70
C SER A 549 3.01 -4.06 -16.78
N ASP A 550 3.42 -4.47 -17.98
CA ASP A 550 4.78 -4.91 -18.27
C ASP A 550 5.81 -3.86 -17.83
N LYS A 551 5.48 -2.56 -17.95
CA LYS A 551 6.30 -1.43 -17.51
C LYS A 551 6.65 -1.46 -16.03
N ALA A 552 5.83 -2.06 -15.18
CA ALA A 552 6.12 -2.19 -13.76
C ALA A 552 7.26 -3.20 -13.50
N ASP A 553 7.27 -4.32 -14.23
CA ASP A 553 8.37 -5.29 -14.17
C ASP A 553 9.67 -4.69 -14.72
N ILE A 554 9.56 -3.85 -15.77
CA ILE A 554 10.70 -3.13 -16.36
C ILE A 554 11.34 -2.18 -15.33
N TYR A 555 10.53 -1.48 -14.53
CA TYR A 555 11.03 -0.64 -13.44
C TYR A 555 11.78 -1.47 -12.40
N GLY A 556 11.18 -2.57 -11.92
CA GLY A 556 11.83 -3.49 -10.96
C GLY A 556 13.14 -4.08 -11.50
N PHE A 557 13.19 -4.38 -12.80
CA PHE A 557 14.41 -4.80 -13.48
C PHE A 557 15.47 -3.69 -13.52
N GLY A 558 15.09 -2.44 -13.80
CA GLY A 558 15.98 -1.29 -13.73
C GLY A 558 16.63 -1.15 -12.35
N VAL A 559 15.84 -1.28 -11.28
CA VAL A 559 16.37 -1.25 -9.90
C VAL A 559 17.36 -2.38 -9.67
N LEU A 560 17.05 -3.60 -10.12
CA LEU A 560 17.96 -4.75 -10.03
C LEU A 560 19.29 -4.52 -10.77
N MET A 561 19.26 -3.90 -11.95
CA MET A 561 20.48 -3.51 -12.68
C MET A 561 21.33 -2.53 -11.88
N LEU A 562 20.70 -1.53 -11.24
CA LEU A 562 21.41 -0.58 -10.39
C LEU A 562 22.04 -1.27 -9.17
N GLU A 563 21.35 -2.20 -8.53
CA GLU A 563 21.94 -2.94 -7.40
C GLU A 563 23.18 -3.73 -7.80
N LEU A 564 23.14 -4.36 -8.98
CA LEU A 564 24.29 -5.08 -9.55
C LEU A 564 25.42 -4.15 -9.94
N ALA A 565 25.13 -2.99 -10.53
CA ALA A 565 26.15 -2.01 -10.90
C ALA A 565 26.82 -1.40 -9.67
N CYS A 566 26.04 -1.05 -8.66
CA CYS A 566 26.50 -0.31 -7.48
C CYS A 566 26.98 -1.19 -6.33
N GLY A 567 26.59 -2.48 -6.30
CA GLY A 567 26.84 -3.35 -5.15
C GLY A 567 26.09 -2.87 -3.89
N ARG A 568 24.91 -2.26 -4.07
CA ARG A 568 24.13 -1.61 -3.02
C ARG A 568 22.70 -2.11 -3.00
N ARG A 569 22.04 -1.99 -1.84
CA ARG A 569 20.61 -2.27 -1.69
C ARG A 569 19.78 -1.18 -2.37
N ALA A 570 18.62 -1.56 -2.93
CA ALA A 570 17.64 -0.62 -3.48
C ALA A 570 17.24 0.47 -2.46
N ILE A 571 17.12 0.09 -1.18
CA ILE A 571 16.97 1.02 -0.05
C ILE A 571 18.02 0.67 1.02
N ASP A 572 18.87 1.63 1.36
CA ASP A 572 19.94 1.49 2.35
C ASP A 572 19.77 2.53 3.47
N TYR A 573 19.05 2.15 4.52
CA TYR A 573 18.78 3.01 5.68
C TYR A 573 20.02 3.30 6.54
N LEU A 574 21.15 2.64 6.28
CA LEU A 574 22.39 2.88 7.01
C LEU A 574 23.15 4.12 6.48
N ARG A 575 22.68 4.71 5.39
CA ARG A 575 23.27 5.92 4.80
C ARG A 575 22.82 7.16 5.56
N LEU A 576 23.81 7.99 5.92
CA LEU A 576 23.59 9.26 6.63
C LEU A 576 23.04 10.35 5.70
N ASN A 577 23.37 10.31 4.41
CA ASN A 577 22.82 11.20 3.41
C ASN A 577 21.48 10.66 2.89
N ILE A 578 20.40 11.43 3.07
CA ILE A 578 19.04 11.01 2.71
C ILE A 578 18.86 10.79 1.21
N GLU A 579 19.62 11.53 0.39
CA GLU A 579 19.64 11.36 -1.07
C GLU A 579 20.28 10.03 -1.49
N GLU A 580 21.13 9.46 -0.64
CA GLU A 580 21.78 8.17 -0.86
C GLU A 580 20.94 6.98 -0.37
N VAL A 581 19.88 7.21 0.40
CA VAL A 581 19.07 6.12 0.98
C VAL A 581 18.34 5.33 -0.11
N ARG A 582 17.86 6.00 -1.16
CA ARG A 582 17.19 5.37 -2.31
C ARG A 582 18.15 5.27 -3.47
N LEU A 583 18.43 4.04 -3.91
CA LEU A 583 19.44 3.79 -4.93
C LEU A 583 19.16 4.52 -6.25
N VAL A 584 17.90 4.50 -6.71
CA VAL A 584 17.49 5.17 -7.96
C VAL A 584 17.75 6.68 -7.89
N GLU A 585 17.39 7.32 -6.78
CA GLU A 585 17.55 8.76 -6.58
C GLU A 585 19.03 9.19 -6.62
N TRP A 586 19.87 8.42 -5.93
CA TRP A 586 21.30 8.65 -5.89
C TRP A 586 21.98 8.48 -7.26
N VAL A 587 21.68 7.39 -7.98
CA VAL A 587 22.28 7.18 -9.31
C VAL A 587 21.79 8.27 -10.28
N TRP A 588 20.53 8.71 -10.15
CA TRP A 588 20.00 9.80 -10.94
C TRP A 588 20.71 11.14 -10.65
N SER A 589 21.03 11.44 -9.39
CA SER A 589 21.77 12.67 -9.05
C SER A 589 23.19 12.64 -9.61
N LEU A 590 23.88 11.50 -9.58
CA LEU A 590 25.17 11.32 -10.23
C LEU A 590 25.08 11.50 -11.76
N HIS A 591 24.01 11.03 -12.39
CA HIS A 591 23.77 11.29 -13.81
C HIS A 591 23.62 12.80 -14.09
N LEU A 592 22.81 13.51 -13.30
CA LEU A 592 22.61 14.97 -13.46
C LEU A 592 23.91 15.77 -13.25
N ASN A 593 24.79 15.29 -12.38
CA ASN A 593 26.08 15.91 -12.09
C ASN A 593 27.20 15.49 -13.05
N ASN A 594 26.92 14.67 -14.07
CA ASN A 594 27.89 14.07 -14.99
C ASN A 594 28.98 13.20 -14.29
N THR A 595 28.67 12.66 -13.12
CA THR A 595 29.56 11.79 -12.33
C THR A 595 29.07 10.34 -12.26
N LEU A 596 28.24 9.90 -13.21
CA LEU A 596 27.56 8.59 -13.20
C LEU A 596 28.46 7.37 -12.94
N ILE A 597 29.72 7.41 -13.37
CA ILE A 597 30.69 6.31 -13.16
C ILE A 597 30.98 6.08 -11.67
N GLU A 598 30.79 7.09 -10.82
CA GLU A 598 30.91 6.98 -9.37
C GLU A 598 29.86 6.04 -8.76
N ALA A 599 28.79 5.75 -9.50
CA ALA A 599 27.81 4.76 -9.09
C ALA A 599 28.35 3.32 -9.13
N ILE A 600 29.37 3.04 -9.94
CA ILE A 600 29.92 1.68 -10.09
C ILE A 600 30.56 1.25 -8.77
N ASP A 601 30.22 0.03 -8.33
CA ASP A 601 30.78 -0.63 -7.15
C ASP A 601 32.30 -0.44 -7.11
N SER A 602 32.79 0.16 -6.02
CA SER A 602 34.20 0.51 -5.88
C SER A 602 35.12 -0.71 -5.99
N LYS A 603 34.69 -1.89 -5.54
CA LYS A 603 35.46 -3.13 -5.68
C LYS A 603 35.56 -3.56 -7.14
N MET A 604 34.44 -3.47 -7.87
CA MET A 604 34.40 -3.79 -9.29
C MET A 604 35.24 -2.79 -10.10
N ARG A 605 35.14 -1.50 -9.77
CA ARG A 605 35.83 -0.41 -10.48
C ARG A 605 37.35 -0.56 -10.46
N LEU A 606 37.91 -1.20 -9.43
CA LEU A 606 39.35 -1.49 -9.33
C LEU A 606 39.82 -2.64 -10.23
N GLU A 607 38.89 -3.49 -10.71
CA GLU A 607 39.19 -4.73 -11.43
C GLU A 607 38.88 -4.65 -12.94
N ILE A 608 38.12 -3.65 -13.38
CA ILE A 608 37.61 -3.54 -14.75
C ILE A 608 38.47 -2.62 -15.62
N SER A 609 38.53 -2.91 -16.93
CA SER A 609 39.19 -2.04 -17.91
C SER A 609 38.37 -0.80 -18.25
N GLU A 610 38.99 0.21 -18.86
CA GLU A 610 38.29 1.41 -19.38
C GLU A 610 37.15 1.04 -20.35
N LEU A 611 37.32 0.01 -21.18
CA LEU A 611 36.26 -0.49 -22.07
C LEU A 611 35.05 -1.00 -21.27
N GLN A 612 35.31 -1.72 -20.17
CA GLN A 612 34.25 -2.21 -19.30
C GLN A 612 33.60 -1.08 -18.48
N ILE A 613 34.34 -0.03 -18.14
CA ILE A 613 33.77 1.17 -17.50
C ILE A 613 32.72 1.80 -18.41
N GLU A 614 33.02 1.96 -19.71
CA GLU A 614 32.05 2.50 -20.67
C GLU A 614 30.86 1.55 -20.89
N GLN A 615 31.09 0.24 -20.87
CA GLN A 615 30.00 -0.74 -20.88
C GLN A 615 29.09 -0.58 -19.65
N TRP A 616 29.65 -0.39 -18.45
CA TRP A 616 28.85 -0.16 -17.24
C TRP A 616 28.16 1.19 -17.23
N ARG A 617 28.77 2.24 -17.79
CA ARG A 617 28.10 3.53 -18.01
C ARG A 617 26.85 3.35 -18.87
N LYS A 618 26.96 2.58 -19.96
CA LYS A 618 25.81 2.23 -20.81
C LYS A 618 24.73 1.48 -20.03
N ILE A 619 25.11 0.47 -19.24
CA ILE A 619 24.18 -0.29 -18.40
C ILE A 619 23.47 0.60 -17.37
N LEU A 620 24.17 1.54 -16.75
CA LEU A 620 23.59 2.52 -15.82
C LEU A 620 22.56 3.42 -16.53
N HIS A 621 22.85 3.89 -17.74
CA HIS A 621 21.87 4.66 -18.52
C HIS A 621 20.62 3.84 -18.86
N ILE A 622 20.79 2.60 -19.32
CA ILE A 622 19.65 1.70 -19.61
C ILE A 622 18.83 1.47 -18.32
N ALA A 623 19.49 1.25 -17.19
CA ALA A 623 18.82 1.07 -15.90
C ALA A 623 18.01 2.31 -15.49
N LEU A 624 18.54 3.51 -15.68
CA LEU A 624 17.82 4.77 -15.43
C LEU A 624 16.63 4.96 -16.38
N MET A 625 16.75 4.57 -17.65
CA MET A 625 15.63 4.56 -18.60
C MET A 625 14.51 3.62 -18.16
N CYS A 626 14.87 2.42 -17.69
CA CYS A 626 13.93 1.47 -17.09
C CYS A 626 13.28 2.04 -15.80
N CYS A 627 14.02 2.80 -15.01
CA CYS A 627 13.54 3.44 -13.77
C CYS A 627 12.80 4.77 -14.00
N ASN A 628 12.42 5.12 -15.24
CA ASN A 628 11.73 6.37 -15.51
C ASN A 628 10.41 6.45 -14.71
N PRO A 629 10.09 7.57 -14.04
CA PRO A 629 8.82 7.71 -13.32
C PRO A 629 7.59 7.51 -14.19
N SER A 630 7.65 7.91 -15.48
CA SER A 630 6.57 7.69 -16.44
C SER A 630 6.68 6.29 -17.06
N PRO A 631 5.62 5.45 -16.97
CA PRO A 631 5.62 4.10 -17.58
C PRO A 631 5.85 4.13 -19.10
N ASP A 632 5.29 5.11 -19.79
CA ASP A 632 5.36 5.22 -21.26
C ASP A 632 6.76 5.58 -21.76
N ALA A 633 7.55 6.25 -20.92
CA ALA A 633 8.92 6.60 -21.22
C ALA A 633 9.91 5.43 -21.01
N ARG A 634 9.47 4.33 -20.39
CA ARG A 634 10.32 3.14 -20.20
C ARG A 634 10.39 2.35 -21.51
N PRO A 635 11.56 1.86 -21.93
CA PRO A 635 11.68 0.98 -23.10
C PRO A 635 10.92 -0.34 -22.89
N SER A 636 10.56 -1.04 -23.96
CA SER A 636 10.06 -2.43 -23.85
C SER A 636 11.22 -3.38 -23.52
N MET A 637 10.93 -4.53 -22.90
CA MET A 637 11.99 -5.50 -22.58
C MET A 637 12.77 -5.98 -23.82
N ARG A 638 12.10 -6.08 -24.98
CA ARG A 638 12.77 -6.39 -26.24
C ARG A 638 13.82 -5.35 -26.63
N LEU A 639 13.48 -4.07 -26.49
CA LEU A 639 14.43 -2.98 -26.74
C LEU A 639 15.56 -2.98 -25.72
N VAL A 640 15.25 -3.25 -24.44
CA VAL A 640 16.25 -3.38 -23.38
C VAL A 640 17.25 -4.49 -23.67
N CYS A 641 16.80 -5.68 -24.09
CA CYS A 641 17.68 -6.78 -24.52
C CYS A 641 18.61 -6.34 -25.65
N SER A 642 18.06 -5.71 -26.69
CA SER A 642 18.85 -5.21 -27.82
C SER A 642 19.88 -4.15 -27.40
N MET A 643 19.55 -3.27 -26.45
CA MET A 643 20.49 -2.26 -25.93
C MET A 643 21.61 -2.89 -25.10
N ILE A 644 21.32 -3.93 -24.32
CA ILE A 644 22.32 -4.65 -23.52
C ILE A 644 23.29 -5.43 -24.41
N GLU A 645 22.79 -6.05 -25.49
CA GLU A 645 23.59 -6.88 -26.40
C GLU A 645 24.33 -6.07 -27.48
N GLY A 646 23.78 -4.93 -27.91
CA GLY A 646 24.38 -4.12 -28.97
C GLY A 646 25.59 -3.30 -28.51
N ASP A 647 26.44 -2.89 -29.46
CA ASP A 647 27.59 -2.02 -29.21
C ASP A 647 27.24 -0.51 -29.30
N ASP A 648 26.00 -0.16 -29.65
CA ASP A 648 25.59 1.22 -29.86
C ASP A 648 25.54 2.01 -28.53
N LEU A 649 26.42 3.01 -28.42
CA LEU A 649 26.57 3.90 -27.25
C LEU A 649 25.68 5.16 -27.33
N SER A 650 24.91 5.34 -28.41
CA SER A 650 23.99 6.49 -28.60
C SER A 650 22.84 6.55 -27.58
N VAL A 651 22.64 5.47 -26.81
CA VAL A 651 21.65 5.37 -25.72
C VAL A 651 21.83 6.49 -24.67
N ALA A 652 23.04 7.03 -24.51
CA ALA A 652 23.34 8.12 -23.59
C ALA A 652 22.62 9.45 -23.94
N GLU A 653 22.20 9.65 -25.19
CA GLU A 653 21.54 10.89 -25.64
C GLU A 653 20.04 10.94 -25.32
N LEU A 654 19.45 9.82 -24.86
CA LEU A 654 18.00 9.68 -24.68
C LEU A 654 17.49 10.02 -23.27
N LEU A 655 18.38 10.17 -22.27
CA LEU A 655 17.98 10.54 -20.92
C LEU A 655 17.80 12.07 -20.80
N PRO A 656 16.65 12.57 -20.31
CA PRO A 656 16.46 14.00 -20.10
C PRO A 656 17.46 14.56 -19.08
N ARG A 657 18.13 15.67 -19.41
CA ARG A 657 19.00 16.45 -18.49
C ARG A 657 18.24 17.13 -17.33
N SER A 658 16.93 16.91 -17.23
CA SER A 658 16.07 17.43 -16.18
C SER A 658 15.08 16.34 -15.76
N ARG A 659 15.00 16.05 -14.46
CA ARG A 659 13.91 15.25 -13.91
C ARG A 659 12.74 16.17 -13.61
N LYS A 660 11.84 16.37 -14.57
CA LYS A 660 10.53 16.95 -14.25
C LYS A 660 9.76 15.92 -13.42
N TRP A 661 9.77 16.09 -12.11
CA TRP A 661 8.72 15.52 -11.26
C TRP A 661 7.48 16.40 -11.42
N GLU A 662 6.84 16.31 -12.57
CA GLU A 662 5.43 16.68 -12.69
C GLU A 662 4.69 15.34 -12.63
N PRO A 663 3.98 15.00 -11.54
CA PRO A 663 2.95 13.98 -11.63
C PRO A 663 2.03 14.45 -12.77
N LEU A 664 1.86 13.66 -13.82
CA LEU A 664 0.87 13.98 -14.84
C LEU A 664 -0.45 14.28 -14.11
N PRO A 665 -1.09 15.44 -14.37
CA PRO A 665 -2.43 15.69 -13.87
C PRO A 665 -3.33 14.49 -14.19
N MET A 666 -4.18 14.10 -13.24
CA MET A 666 -5.05 12.92 -13.36
C MET A 666 -5.91 12.95 -14.63
N GLU A 667 -6.12 14.15 -15.21
CA GLU A 667 -6.85 14.45 -16.43
C GLU A 667 -6.16 13.97 -17.73
N ASN A 668 -4.85 13.72 -17.73
CA ASN A 668 -4.09 13.31 -18.93
C ASN A 668 -3.76 11.81 -18.97
N TRP A 669 -4.23 11.02 -18.00
CA TRP A 669 -4.18 9.56 -18.10
C TRP A 669 -5.25 9.10 -19.07
N PRO A 670 -4.99 8.16 -20.01
CA PRO A 670 -6.03 7.66 -20.91
C PRO A 670 -7.25 7.18 -20.11
N SER A 671 -8.34 7.94 -20.21
CA SER A 671 -9.66 7.56 -19.72
C SER A 671 -10.18 6.42 -20.58
N ALA A 672 -10.76 5.40 -19.95
CA ALA A 672 -11.50 4.36 -20.64
C ALA A 672 -12.50 5.01 -21.60
N SER A 673 -12.35 4.79 -22.90
CA SER A 673 -13.33 5.19 -23.90
C SER A 673 -14.60 4.35 -23.71
N THR A 674 -15.51 4.85 -22.90
CA THR A 674 -16.91 4.41 -22.91
C THR A 674 -17.61 4.98 -24.14
N SER A 675 -17.26 4.46 -25.32
CA SER A 675 -18.02 4.71 -26.55
C SER A 675 -17.66 3.71 -27.64
N ALA A 676 -18.26 2.53 -27.57
CA ALA A 676 -18.64 1.75 -28.75
C ALA A 676 -19.78 0.80 -28.37
N THR A 677 -20.99 1.34 -28.29
CA THR A 677 -22.21 0.56 -28.39
C THR A 677 -22.19 -0.19 -29.72
N HIS A 678 -22.08 -1.52 -29.65
CA HIS A 678 -22.39 -2.41 -30.77
C HIS A 678 -23.84 -2.19 -31.21
N SER A 679 -24.04 -1.57 -32.38
CA SER A 679 -25.28 -1.72 -33.14
C SER A 679 -25.13 -2.96 -34.01
N TRP A 680 -25.99 -3.95 -33.75
CA TRP A 680 -26.17 -5.11 -34.59
C TRP A 680 -27.02 -4.70 -35.81
N THR A 681 -26.42 -4.65 -36.99
CA THR A 681 -27.16 -4.79 -38.25
C THR A 681 -26.72 -6.06 -38.95
N LYS A 682 -27.72 -6.92 -39.16
CA LYS A 682 -27.66 -8.23 -39.81
C LYS A 682 -26.87 -8.17 -41.12
N GLN A 683 -25.93 -9.11 -41.27
CA GLN A 683 -25.51 -9.62 -42.58
C GLN A 683 -26.68 -10.41 -43.19
N ASP A 684 -27.19 -9.93 -44.32
CA ASP A 684 -27.81 -10.80 -45.30
C ASP A 684 -26.76 -11.22 -46.34
N LYS A 685 -26.83 -12.50 -46.69
CA LYS A 685 -25.95 -13.23 -47.61
C LYS A 685 -26.26 -12.86 -49.06
N SER A 686 -25.22 -12.73 -49.90
CA SER A 686 -25.05 -13.55 -51.13
C SER A 686 -23.95 -13.01 -52.06
N HIS A 687 -22.97 -13.88 -52.30
CA HIS A 687 -22.28 -14.18 -53.56
C HIS A 687 -22.26 -13.22 -54.78
N ASP A 688 -21.01 -13.02 -55.24
CA ASP A 688 -20.49 -13.06 -56.63
C ASP A 688 -20.49 -11.77 -57.50
N PRO A 689 -19.67 -11.70 -58.58
CA PRO A 689 -18.54 -10.79 -58.63
C PRO A 689 -18.51 -9.92 -59.90
N GLY A 690 -17.65 -8.91 -59.91
CA GLY A 690 -16.98 -8.47 -61.13
C GLY A 690 -17.27 -7.07 -61.66
N LEU A 691 -16.20 -6.57 -62.28
CA LEU A 691 -16.15 -5.66 -63.43
C LEU A 691 -16.32 -4.14 -63.20
N THR A 692 -15.14 -3.51 -63.21
CA THR A 692 -14.71 -2.43 -64.13
C THR A 692 -15.22 -0.99 -63.97
N THR A 693 -14.20 -0.13 -63.83
CA THR A 693 -13.91 1.13 -64.56
C THR A 693 -14.60 2.44 -64.18
N SER A 694 -13.73 3.46 -64.16
CA SER A 694 -13.92 4.82 -64.71
C SER A 694 -14.56 5.90 -63.83
N SER A 695 -13.69 6.67 -63.18
CA SER A 695 -13.49 8.14 -63.31
C SER A 695 -14.66 9.09 -63.64
N LYS A 696 -14.58 10.25 -62.95
CA LYS A 696 -15.24 11.57 -63.13
C LYS A 696 -16.67 11.63 -62.59
N GLU A 697 -17.08 12.60 -61.78
CA GLU A 697 -16.66 14.01 -61.66
C GLU A 697 -16.27 14.44 -60.24
#